data_AF-A0A6M8HUB4-F1
#
_entry.id   AF-A0A6M8HUB4-F1
#
_cell.length_a   1.000
_cell.length_b   1.000
_cell.length_c   1.000
_cell.angle_alpha   90.00
_cell.angle_beta   90.00
_cell.angle_gamma   90.00
#
_symmetry.space_group_name_H-M   'P 1'
#
loop_
_entity.id
_entity.type
_entity.pdbx_description
1 polymer ?
#
loop_
_entity_poly.entity_id
_entity_poly.type
_entity_poly.pdbx_seq_one_letter_code
_entity_poly.pdbx_strand_id
1 'polypeptide(L)'
;MVVKDEIDDIPQWIIHHRLVGFDQIIIYGNGATDGSADLIDAMAAEFHVEHILWPTPEGRPVPKLVYEDCLRRFGGAYDWIAFLDADEYLVPADPESHIGSLLEQHRDHSAIAINWLIFGSSDAPNTNGLLNTETFLNRAEDQFSANRNVKSIIQPSRTIECVNPHAFVCDGPYFTLDNEMVEWASEGLGVVPDGKVVVGSWRIHHYMIRSHDHWRRRLVRGNDSKGAEWDEVFRHHDRNEIEDLTALPLAARVREVMTEREIWSLIETHRTDKSDRRTPVPDAAMQLVAEPIQIPTIALVAGTDLDAEKLRSVESSAVADAVSDDDQLWTQSGLPVAPSVECHLDTLSSTLVRGWAVNFADAETPLVMHIIIDGANVAAVPCLIERQDVRAAGYPSARVGFEFTLERRFFNAQTHRLEFQTVSGEVIRISTPDEKLEFYDFSEKWKPAVRSLVDGMHEGVIKGWVLREEQDHAWLGGCNIVVTSNGTHVANIKANRNRGDVGKAMGADVNCGFEFLPPIAFRKAHPQAFRFFLAPYDIELTGSPYTTSFVSDGNEAALLDLNDTLDRLYVEMTRLRRQVKTMLPKHVHNLSDYDTWARTYLEALRTRVEKERYARSRNLKTFEIARSEPLVSIVCPTWRPKISDFCAAVESVIAQTLQSWELILIDDGSQMPDLTAQIDAFTKRDPRIRVIRRMKNVGISAATNAGMRAARGDWLAFFDHDDLLVPVALELMVSEAQRTGAKLLYSDEDKIDDNGYYSEPAFKTDWNYRLLLGCNYICHLVMLDRATMKQVGFLNPKYNGAQDHDYLLRVSEVLRPDEIHHVPEVLYHWRKSETSTASSTSAKQYAVDAGVYAITDHLARRGKSAEVTSFNDSTWYKVHWKMEQQPKITIIIPYKEQIKTTRTCIDCILAGTDYENFDVILVDNWSTSEEAMQFSEEMGQLDNVRVLRVEEEFNYSRINNLAARASDAEFFVLMNNDLFVTDKSWLRTILDEALVDEQVGIVGGKFVYPNRRVQHAGVVLGVGGVACHSHSGIGEDEPGYAARALFAQEVSAVTAACLLIRADIYWQVGGLDEQHLAVAFNDVDLCLKVRLAGYKVVWTPEFLAEHHESLSRGSDEIRPEKEARFFHEMQTMIERYGDYLKNDPFYSKHFTLEHRPFFDLRDLLIVPDVARRSTPMTLNPPLAHMDAAD
;
A
#
# COMPACT_ATOMS: atom_id res chain seq x y z
N MET A 1 -6.52 18.57 -8.86
CA MET A 1 -5.58 19.68 -8.57
C MET A 1 -5.69 20.08 -7.10
N VAL A 2 -4.64 20.63 -6.48
CA VAL A 2 -4.70 21.31 -5.17
C VAL A 2 -4.56 22.81 -5.37
N VAL A 3 -5.36 23.64 -4.68
CA VAL A 3 -5.37 25.10 -4.85
C VAL A 3 -5.34 25.81 -3.49
N LYS A 4 -4.58 26.91 -3.39
CA LYS A 4 -4.62 27.83 -2.24
C LYS A 4 -4.23 29.26 -2.65
N ASP A 5 -5.13 30.20 -2.36
CA ASP A 5 -4.93 31.64 -2.59
C ASP A 5 -4.62 32.03 -4.06
N GLU A 6 -5.29 31.42 -5.06
CA GLU A 6 -5.04 31.64 -6.50
C GLU A 6 -6.22 32.29 -7.26
N ILE A 7 -6.91 33.26 -6.66
CA ILE A 7 -8.17 33.84 -7.19
C ILE A 7 -8.04 34.45 -8.60
N ASP A 8 -6.86 34.99 -8.94
CA ASP A 8 -6.59 35.62 -10.24
C ASP A 8 -6.34 34.62 -11.38
N ASP A 9 -6.02 33.36 -11.05
CA ASP A 9 -5.61 32.30 -11.99
C ASP A 9 -6.63 31.18 -12.12
N ILE A 10 -7.30 30.80 -11.03
CA ILE A 10 -8.15 29.62 -11.04
C ILE A 10 -9.32 29.66 -12.06
N PRO A 11 -9.95 30.81 -12.36
CA PRO A 11 -11.04 30.87 -13.35
C PRO A 11 -10.56 30.60 -14.78
N GLN A 12 -9.44 31.22 -15.18
CA GLN A 12 -8.85 31.01 -16.50
C GLN A 12 -8.35 29.57 -16.68
N TRP A 13 -7.82 28.95 -15.62
CA TRP A 13 -7.41 27.55 -15.61
C TRP A 13 -8.61 26.59 -15.78
N ILE A 14 -9.72 26.83 -15.06
CA ILE A 14 -10.96 26.05 -15.17
C ILE A 14 -11.52 26.13 -16.60
N ILE A 15 -11.65 27.34 -17.14
CA ILE A 15 -12.25 27.58 -18.45
C ILE A 15 -11.38 26.99 -19.58
N HIS A 16 -10.05 27.11 -19.47
CA HIS A 16 -9.12 26.48 -20.41
C HIS A 16 -9.33 24.97 -20.50
N HIS A 17 -9.31 24.25 -19.38
CA HIS A 17 -9.45 22.79 -19.39
C HIS A 17 -10.86 22.33 -19.80
N ARG A 18 -11.91 23.13 -19.54
CA ARG A 18 -13.24 22.88 -20.12
C ARG A 18 -13.28 23.05 -21.63
N LEU A 19 -12.57 24.03 -22.20
CA LEU A 19 -12.47 24.22 -23.66
C LEU A 19 -11.58 23.16 -24.35
N VAL A 20 -10.62 22.57 -23.63
CA VAL A 20 -9.81 21.40 -24.06
C VAL A 20 -10.62 20.10 -24.12
N GLY A 21 -11.73 20.02 -23.37
CA GLY A 21 -12.66 18.90 -23.40
C GLY A 21 -12.67 17.99 -22.18
N PHE A 22 -12.27 18.47 -20.99
CA PHE A 22 -12.40 17.70 -19.75
C PHE A 22 -13.86 17.63 -19.28
N ASP A 23 -14.42 16.42 -19.11
CA ASP A 23 -15.82 16.19 -18.71
C ASP A 23 -16.16 16.67 -17.28
N GLN A 24 -15.19 16.63 -16.37
CA GLN A 24 -15.27 17.14 -14.99
C GLN A 24 -13.92 17.73 -14.58
N ILE A 25 -13.93 18.74 -13.70
CA ILE A 25 -12.73 19.27 -13.02
C ILE A 25 -12.85 19.02 -11.52
N ILE A 26 -11.76 18.59 -10.85
CA ILE A 26 -11.74 18.28 -9.42
C ILE A 26 -10.66 19.12 -8.72
N ILE A 27 -11.09 19.98 -7.80
CA ILE A 27 -10.24 20.94 -7.08
C ILE A 27 -10.29 20.67 -5.58
N TYR A 28 -9.12 20.43 -5.00
CA TYR A 28 -8.94 20.31 -3.56
C TYR A 28 -8.50 21.66 -2.98
N GLY A 29 -9.40 22.36 -2.32
CA GLY A 29 -9.19 23.69 -1.74
C GLY A 29 -8.49 23.61 -0.39
N ASN A 30 -7.23 24.05 -0.31
CA ASN A 30 -6.40 23.94 0.89
C ASN A 30 -6.48 25.21 1.77
N GLY A 31 -7.70 25.52 2.25
CA GLY A 31 -7.95 26.67 3.12
C GLY A 31 -7.51 27.99 2.50
N ALA A 32 -8.05 28.30 1.32
CA ALA A 32 -7.82 29.58 0.66
C ALA A 32 -8.42 30.75 1.46
N THR A 33 -7.79 31.92 1.37
CA THR A 33 -8.02 33.06 2.25
C THR A 33 -8.04 34.40 1.49
N ASP A 34 -8.00 34.36 0.16
CA ASP A 34 -8.08 35.51 -0.75
C ASP A 34 -9.47 35.68 -1.39
N GLY A 35 -10.32 34.65 -1.32
CA GLY A 35 -11.61 34.56 -2.02
C GLY A 35 -11.70 33.46 -3.09
N SER A 36 -10.61 32.70 -3.32
CA SER A 36 -10.58 31.60 -4.31
C SER A 36 -11.68 30.58 -4.10
N ALA A 37 -11.96 30.20 -2.83
CA ALA A 37 -12.93 29.17 -2.49
C ALA A 37 -14.34 29.55 -2.97
N ASP A 38 -14.82 30.73 -2.53
CA ASP A 38 -16.14 31.25 -2.89
C ASP A 38 -16.29 31.42 -4.41
N LEU A 39 -15.21 31.83 -5.10
CA LEU A 39 -15.20 31.97 -6.56
C LEU A 39 -15.25 30.61 -7.29
N ILE A 40 -14.54 29.59 -6.79
CA ILE A 40 -14.63 28.22 -7.33
C ILE A 40 -16.05 27.68 -7.15
N ASP A 41 -16.64 27.85 -5.96
CA ASP A 41 -18.00 27.39 -5.65
C ASP A 41 -19.05 28.12 -6.51
N ALA A 42 -18.89 29.43 -6.74
CA ALA A 42 -19.73 30.20 -7.67
C ALA A 42 -19.64 29.72 -9.13
N MET A 43 -18.47 29.22 -9.56
CA MET A 43 -18.24 28.67 -10.90
C MET A 43 -18.63 27.18 -11.02
N ALA A 44 -18.79 26.46 -9.90
CA ALA A 44 -18.80 25.00 -9.89
C ALA A 44 -19.92 24.36 -10.72
N ALA A 45 -21.14 24.88 -10.61
CA ALA A 45 -22.30 24.35 -11.31
C ALA A 45 -22.31 24.62 -12.82
N GLU A 46 -21.65 25.69 -13.30
CA GLU A 46 -21.56 26.00 -14.73
C GLU A 46 -20.40 25.25 -15.39
N PHE A 47 -19.22 25.25 -14.76
CA PHE A 47 -18.00 24.71 -15.34
C PHE A 47 -17.71 23.26 -14.95
N HIS A 48 -18.68 22.55 -14.36
CA HIS A 48 -18.56 21.16 -13.92
C HIS A 48 -17.33 20.94 -13.04
N VAL A 49 -17.24 21.72 -11.97
CA VAL A 49 -16.17 21.63 -10.97
C VAL A 49 -16.72 20.94 -9.72
N GLU A 50 -15.99 19.96 -9.19
CA GLU A 50 -16.19 19.47 -7.84
C GLU A 50 -15.11 20.07 -6.92
N HIS A 51 -15.54 20.87 -5.97
CA HIS A 51 -14.66 21.54 -5.01
C HIS A 51 -14.70 20.81 -3.66
N ILE A 52 -13.53 20.40 -3.18
CA ILE A 52 -13.37 19.57 -1.99
C ILE A 52 -12.47 20.33 -1.02
N LEU A 53 -13.02 20.78 0.11
CA LEU A 53 -12.22 21.42 1.16
C LEU A 53 -11.26 20.39 1.78
N TRP A 54 -9.96 20.66 1.71
CA TRP A 54 -8.90 19.76 2.17
C TRP A 54 -7.83 20.55 2.94
N PRO A 55 -8.11 20.94 4.20
CA PRO A 55 -7.20 21.75 5.00
C PRO A 55 -5.99 20.92 5.43
N THR A 56 -4.78 21.35 5.08
CA THR A 56 -3.53 20.67 5.43
C THR A 56 -3.23 20.81 6.94
N PRO A 57 -3.11 19.70 7.71
CA PRO A 57 -2.63 19.74 9.09
C PRO A 57 -1.19 20.26 9.17
N GLU A 58 -0.83 20.87 10.31
CA GLU A 58 0.40 21.67 10.47
C GLU A 58 1.68 20.95 9.98
N GLY A 59 2.34 21.54 8.98
CA GLY A 59 3.76 21.29 8.69
C GLY A 59 4.14 20.03 7.90
N ARG A 60 3.21 19.34 7.20
CA ARG A 60 3.56 18.22 6.30
C ARG A 60 3.22 18.50 4.83
N PRO A 61 4.04 18.08 3.86
CA PRO A 61 3.65 18.06 2.45
C PRO A 61 2.61 16.95 2.21
N VAL A 62 1.35 17.35 2.04
CA VAL A 62 0.18 16.49 1.85
C VAL A 62 -0.08 15.93 0.41
N PRO A 63 0.61 16.29 -0.70
CA PRO A 63 0.17 15.91 -2.06
C PRO A 63 -0.25 14.45 -2.30
N LYS A 64 0.54 13.46 -1.84
CA LYS A 64 0.23 12.03 -2.09
C LYS A 64 -1.17 11.65 -1.61
N LEU A 65 -1.55 12.09 -0.41
CA LEU A 65 -2.85 11.77 0.20
C LEU A 65 -4.03 12.33 -0.62
N VAL A 66 -3.84 13.49 -1.27
CA VAL A 66 -4.87 14.08 -2.15
C VAL A 66 -5.04 13.25 -3.41
N TYR A 67 -3.95 12.77 -4.01
CA TYR A 67 -4.01 11.98 -5.23
C TYR A 67 -4.54 10.56 -4.95
N GLU A 68 -4.18 9.97 -3.81
CA GLU A 68 -4.78 8.72 -3.31
C GLU A 68 -6.28 8.87 -3.02
N ASP A 69 -6.70 9.97 -2.39
CA ASP A 69 -8.13 10.27 -2.16
C ASP A 69 -8.89 10.51 -3.48
N CYS A 70 -8.28 11.19 -4.45
CA CYS A 70 -8.86 11.42 -5.78
C CYS A 70 -9.08 10.08 -6.52
N LEU A 71 -8.06 9.22 -6.58
CA LEU A 71 -8.20 7.87 -7.15
C LEU A 71 -9.27 7.04 -6.42
N ARG A 72 -9.36 7.16 -5.09
CA ARG A 72 -10.34 6.45 -4.26
C ARG A 72 -11.78 6.89 -4.53
N ARG A 73 -12.05 8.20 -4.66
CA ARG A 73 -13.40 8.73 -4.91
C ARG A 73 -13.82 8.59 -6.37
N PHE A 74 -12.92 8.94 -7.30
CA PHE A 74 -13.27 9.20 -8.69
C PHE A 74 -12.74 8.15 -9.67
N GLY A 75 -11.81 7.28 -9.26
CA GLY A 75 -11.29 6.20 -10.10
C GLY A 75 -12.29 5.10 -10.46
N GLY A 76 -13.47 5.09 -9.83
CA GLY A 76 -14.62 4.27 -10.23
C GLY A 76 -15.63 4.99 -11.13
N ALA A 77 -15.43 6.28 -11.41
CA ALA A 77 -16.39 7.15 -12.12
C ALA A 77 -15.88 7.65 -13.49
N TYR A 78 -14.57 7.66 -13.72
CA TYR A 78 -13.94 8.13 -14.96
C TYR A 78 -12.94 7.10 -15.52
N ASP A 79 -12.96 6.89 -16.83
CA ASP A 79 -12.03 5.97 -17.53
C ASP A 79 -10.59 6.48 -17.53
N TRP A 80 -10.40 7.81 -17.46
CA TRP A 80 -9.12 8.50 -17.43
C TRP A 80 -9.14 9.67 -16.43
N ILE A 81 -8.02 9.90 -15.74
CA ILE A 81 -7.82 11.07 -14.85
C ILE A 81 -6.46 11.70 -15.17
N ALA A 82 -6.40 13.03 -15.26
CA ALA A 82 -5.14 13.79 -15.36
C ALA A 82 -4.81 14.48 -14.03
N PHE A 83 -3.53 14.47 -13.65
CA PHE A 83 -3.06 15.12 -12.42
C PHE A 83 -2.26 16.38 -12.77
N LEU A 84 -2.92 17.54 -12.64
CA LEU A 84 -2.39 18.86 -12.98
C LEU A 84 -2.45 19.83 -11.78
N ASP A 85 -1.54 20.78 -11.77
CA ASP A 85 -1.39 21.87 -10.80
C ASP A 85 -1.79 23.25 -11.41
N ALA A 86 -1.99 24.27 -10.58
CA ALA A 86 -2.68 25.51 -10.99
C ALA A 86 -1.90 26.42 -11.96
N ASP A 87 -0.60 26.22 -12.08
CA ASP A 87 0.28 26.89 -13.06
C ASP A 87 0.51 26.05 -14.33
N GLU A 88 -0.18 24.92 -14.49
CA GLU A 88 0.00 23.98 -15.61
C GLU A 88 -1.23 23.91 -16.52
N TYR A 89 -1.00 24.07 -17.82
CA TYR A 89 -2.06 24.08 -18.83
C TYR A 89 -1.77 23.00 -19.87
N LEU A 90 -2.68 22.03 -20.05
CA LEU A 90 -2.59 21.07 -21.14
C LEU A 90 -3.00 21.75 -22.45
N VAL A 91 -2.14 21.77 -23.46
CA VAL A 91 -2.38 22.49 -24.72
C VAL A 91 -2.21 21.56 -25.94
N PRO A 92 -3.17 21.49 -26.87
CA PRO A 92 -3.04 20.76 -28.13
C PRO A 92 -2.24 21.55 -29.17
N ALA A 93 -1.60 20.87 -30.12
CA ALA A 93 -0.81 21.51 -31.20
C ALA A 93 -1.71 22.12 -32.29
N ASP A 94 -2.86 21.50 -32.53
CA ASP A 94 -3.96 22.05 -33.32
C ASP A 94 -5.04 22.52 -32.33
N PRO A 95 -5.42 23.81 -32.30
CA PRO A 95 -6.38 24.36 -31.34
C PRO A 95 -7.81 23.80 -31.47
N GLU A 96 -8.11 23.07 -32.55
CA GLU A 96 -9.39 22.36 -32.73
C GLU A 96 -9.36 20.92 -32.19
N SER A 97 -8.23 20.44 -31.65
CA SER A 97 -8.11 19.09 -31.09
C SER A 97 -8.71 18.96 -29.68
N HIS A 98 -9.65 18.02 -29.54
CA HIS A 98 -10.29 17.65 -28.27
C HIS A 98 -9.49 16.56 -27.53
N ILE A 99 -9.40 16.63 -26.19
CA ILE A 99 -8.62 15.65 -25.39
C ILE A 99 -9.08 14.20 -25.59
N GLY A 100 -10.38 13.95 -25.77
CA GLY A 100 -10.90 12.61 -26.07
C GLY A 100 -10.23 11.91 -27.28
N SER A 101 -9.75 12.67 -28.26
CA SER A 101 -8.99 12.13 -29.40
C SER A 101 -7.61 11.60 -29.00
N LEU A 102 -6.96 12.20 -28.00
CA LEU A 102 -5.71 11.69 -27.41
C LEU A 102 -5.99 10.40 -26.63
N LEU A 103 -7.05 10.38 -25.83
CA LEU A 103 -7.39 9.25 -24.96
C LEU A 103 -7.79 8.00 -25.77
N GLU A 104 -8.53 8.17 -26.87
CA GLU A 104 -8.88 7.07 -27.78
C GLU A 104 -7.66 6.54 -28.55
N GLN A 105 -6.70 7.39 -28.92
CA GLN A 105 -5.44 6.95 -29.55
C GLN A 105 -4.57 6.08 -28.63
N HIS A 106 -4.64 6.30 -27.32
CA HIS A 106 -3.84 5.60 -26.29
C HIS A 106 -4.71 4.66 -25.43
N ARG A 107 -5.89 4.27 -25.94
CA ARG A 107 -6.92 3.47 -25.22
C ARG A 107 -6.43 2.19 -24.57
N ASP A 108 -5.39 1.56 -25.13
CA ASP A 108 -4.85 0.29 -24.66
C ASP A 108 -3.68 0.48 -23.65
N HIS A 109 -3.24 1.73 -23.42
CA HIS A 109 -2.19 2.08 -22.47
C HIS A 109 -2.77 2.31 -21.07
N SER A 110 -1.98 2.07 -20.02
CA SER A 110 -2.41 2.31 -18.64
C SER A 110 -2.19 3.76 -18.21
N ALA A 111 -1.22 4.44 -18.82
CA ALA A 111 -0.92 5.84 -18.56
C ALA A 111 -0.16 6.48 -19.74
N ILE A 112 -0.32 7.81 -19.85
CA ILE A 112 0.34 8.69 -20.83
C ILE A 112 1.21 9.68 -20.05
N ALA A 113 2.48 9.81 -20.44
CA ALA A 113 3.41 10.84 -19.98
C ALA A 113 3.42 12.01 -20.97
N ILE A 114 3.20 13.22 -20.46
CA ILE A 114 3.24 14.46 -21.26
C ILE A 114 4.28 15.40 -20.64
N ASN A 115 5.28 15.78 -21.42
CA ASN A 115 6.36 16.67 -20.97
C ASN A 115 5.88 18.08 -20.60
N TRP A 116 6.58 18.67 -19.62
CA TRP A 116 6.58 20.10 -19.33
C TRP A 116 7.27 20.91 -20.44
N LEU A 117 6.79 22.13 -20.64
CA LEU A 117 7.51 23.25 -21.26
C LEU A 117 7.47 24.42 -20.26
N ILE A 118 8.62 24.75 -19.67
CA ILE A 118 8.73 25.86 -18.71
C ILE A 118 8.63 27.21 -19.43
N PHE A 119 7.62 28.02 -19.08
CA PHE A 119 7.48 29.41 -19.54
C PHE A 119 8.11 30.39 -18.54
N GLY A 120 8.74 31.44 -19.08
CA GLY A 120 9.33 32.53 -18.32
C GLY A 120 8.42 33.76 -18.23
N SER A 121 8.93 34.80 -17.57
CA SER A 121 8.25 36.09 -17.40
C SER A 121 7.97 36.85 -18.71
N SER A 122 8.57 36.43 -19.83
CA SER A 122 8.48 37.09 -21.14
C SER A 122 8.88 38.57 -21.11
N ASP A 123 9.69 38.98 -20.12
CA ASP A 123 10.01 40.37 -19.76
C ASP A 123 8.75 41.26 -19.55
N ALA A 124 7.60 40.66 -19.25
CA ALA A 124 6.31 41.34 -19.22
C ALA A 124 6.10 42.15 -17.91
N PRO A 125 5.59 43.39 -17.98
CA PRO A 125 5.21 44.15 -16.81
C PRO A 125 3.98 43.53 -16.11
N ASN A 126 3.91 43.69 -14.79
CA ASN A 126 2.96 43.03 -13.87
C ASN A 126 1.50 42.93 -14.39
N THR A 127 0.96 41.71 -14.39
CA THR A 127 -0.08 41.25 -15.34
C THR A 127 -1.51 41.24 -14.80
N ASN A 128 -1.85 42.16 -13.89
CA ASN A 128 -3.19 42.26 -13.28
C ASN A 128 -4.29 42.35 -14.37
N GLY A 129 -5.12 41.31 -14.50
CA GLY A 129 -6.26 41.28 -15.44
C GLY A 129 -5.97 40.76 -16.85
N LEU A 130 -4.85 40.05 -17.07
CA LEU A 130 -4.54 39.37 -18.33
C LEU A 130 -4.43 37.84 -18.14
N LEU A 131 -4.67 37.09 -19.22
CA LEU A 131 -4.50 35.63 -19.19
C LEU A 131 -3.02 35.24 -19.25
N ASN A 132 -2.64 34.22 -18.49
CA ASN A 132 -1.27 33.70 -18.47
C ASN A 132 -0.86 33.24 -19.88
N THR A 133 -1.75 32.51 -20.56
CA THR A 133 -1.59 31.95 -21.92
C THR A 133 -1.64 32.97 -23.06
N GLU A 134 -1.90 34.26 -22.78
CA GLU A 134 -1.76 35.37 -23.75
C GLU A 134 -0.58 36.30 -23.43
N THR A 135 -0.06 36.26 -22.20
CA THR A 135 0.92 37.24 -21.70
C THR A 135 2.31 36.66 -21.58
N PHE A 136 2.42 35.39 -21.19
CA PHE A 136 3.68 34.66 -21.10
C PHE A 136 3.79 33.77 -22.34
N LEU A 137 4.40 34.32 -23.38
CA LEU A 137 4.54 33.68 -24.69
C LEU A 137 5.94 33.11 -24.92
N ASN A 138 6.93 33.48 -24.11
CA ASN A 138 8.30 33.01 -24.23
C ASN A 138 8.60 31.89 -23.22
N ARG A 139 9.30 30.85 -23.68
CA ARG A 139 9.62 29.65 -22.92
C ARG A 139 11.06 29.18 -23.09
N ALA A 140 11.43 28.19 -22.28
CA ALA A 140 12.69 27.46 -22.41
C ALA A 140 12.81 26.71 -23.75
N GLU A 141 14.05 26.48 -24.18
CA GLU A 141 14.36 25.55 -25.27
C GLU A 141 13.84 24.13 -24.98
N ASP A 142 13.45 23.37 -26.02
CA ASP A 142 12.74 22.09 -25.85
C ASP A 142 13.47 21.12 -24.91
N GLN A 143 14.79 20.97 -25.05
CA GLN A 143 15.60 20.02 -24.27
C GLN A 143 16.13 20.59 -22.94
N PHE A 144 15.59 21.72 -22.48
CA PHE A 144 15.89 22.28 -21.16
C PHE A 144 15.62 21.25 -20.05
N SER A 145 16.50 21.19 -19.04
CA SER A 145 16.52 20.10 -18.06
C SER A 145 15.21 19.91 -17.30
N ALA A 146 14.48 20.99 -17.00
CA ALA A 146 13.20 20.91 -16.31
C ALA A 146 12.06 20.34 -17.20
N ASN A 147 12.14 20.49 -18.53
CA ASN A 147 11.13 19.96 -19.46
C ASN A 147 11.10 18.42 -19.50
N ARG A 148 12.12 17.74 -18.95
CA ARG A 148 12.16 16.27 -18.81
C ARG A 148 11.20 15.72 -17.76
N ASN A 149 10.67 16.57 -16.88
CA ASN A 149 9.55 16.22 -16.02
C ASN A 149 8.29 16.03 -16.87
N VAL A 150 7.41 15.14 -16.42
CA VAL A 150 6.14 14.85 -17.08
C VAL A 150 4.96 15.02 -16.13
N LYS A 151 3.75 15.16 -16.67
CA LYS A 151 2.50 14.88 -15.95
C LYS A 151 1.80 13.67 -16.53
N SER A 152 1.01 13.04 -15.67
CA SER A 152 0.37 11.75 -15.94
C SER A 152 -1.10 11.93 -16.29
N ILE A 153 -1.53 11.32 -17.39
CA ILE A 153 -2.94 10.98 -17.62
C ILE A 153 -3.06 9.45 -17.49
N ILE A 154 -3.83 8.97 -16.53
CA ILE A 154 -3.84 7.56 -16.09
C ILE A 154 -5.22 6.93 -16.25
N GLN A 155 -5.28 5.63 -16.55
CA GLN A 155 -6.49 4.81 -16.45
C GLN A 155 -6.63 4.33 -14.99
N PRO A 156 -7.61 4.82 -14.20
CA PRO A 156 -7.66 4.51 -12.76
C PRO A 156 -7.91 3.02 -12.50
N SER A 157 -8.69 2.37 -13.36
CA SER A 157 -8.96 0.93 -13.36
C SER A 157 -7.73 0.05 -13.51
N ARG A 158 -6.61 0.60 -13.98
CA ARG A 158 -5.30 -0.07 -14.15
C ARG A 158 -4.20 0.54 -13.28
N THR A 159 -4.52 1.48 -12.40
CA THR A 159 -3.56 2.13 -11.52
C THR A 159 -3.45 1.35 -10.20
N ILE A 160 -2.25 0.91 -9.85
CA ILE A 160 -1.95 0.11 -8.66
C ILE A 160 -1.66 1.01 -7.46
N GLU A 161 -0.87 2.06 -7.67
CA GLU A 161 -0.45 3.06 -6.67
C GLU A 161 -0.09 4.40 -7.36
N CYS A 162 -0.45 5.52 -6.73
CA CYS A 162 0.13 6.84 -7.06
C CYS A 162 1.46 6.98 -6.31
N VAL A 163 2.57 7.29 -6.99
CA VAL A 163 3.81 7.65 -6.29
C VAL A 163 3.77 9.13 -5.93
N ASN A 164 3.49 9.97 -6.94
CA ASN A 164 3.34 11.42 -6.88
C ASN A 164 2.57 11.87 -8.15
N PRO A 165 2.32 13.16 -8.44
CA PRO A 165 1.47 13.56 -9.58
C PRO A 165 2.17 13.46 -10.96
N HIS A 166 3.42 13.01 -10.98
CA HIS A 166 4.24 12.80 -12.18
C HIS A 166 4.45 11.30 -12.49
N ALA A 167 4.27 10.42 -11.50
CA ALA A 167 4.61 9.00 -11.60
C ALA A 167 3.57 8.10 -10.87
N PHE A 168 3.14 7.05 -11.57
CA PHE A 168 2.12 6.10 -11.12
C PHE A 168 2.55 4.67 -11.48
N VAL A 169 2.26 3.72 -10.59
CA VAL A 169 2.49 2.28 -10.81
C VAL A 169 1.22 1.69 -11.43
N CYS A 170 1.34 0.96 -12.55
CA CYS A 170 0.19 0.51 -13.35
C CYS A 170 0.24 -0.99 -13.71
N ASP A 171 -0.94 -1.61 -13.87
CA ASP A 171 -1.16 -2.98 -14.36
C ASP A 171 -1.20 -2.99 -15.90
N GLY A 172 -0.04 -2.67 -16.49
CA GLY A 172 0.15 -2.49 -17.93
C GLY A 172 1.05 -1.32 -18.29
N PRO A 173 1.26 -1.07 -19.59
CA PRO A 173 2.33 -0.20 -20.06
C PRO A 173 2.01 1.29 -19.92
N TYR A 174 3.06 2.06 -19.68
CA TYR A 174 3.08 3.51 -19.52
C TYR A 174 3.90 4.07 -20.70
N PHE A 175 3.38 5.03 -21.46
CA PHE A 175 4.03 5.53 -22.68
C PHE A 175 4.12 7.06 -22.75
N THR A 176 5.11 7.58 -23.48
CA THR A 176 5.16 8.96 -23.98
C THR A 176 4.20 9.19 -25.15
N LEU A 177 4.05 10.44 -25.59
CA LEU A 177 3.21 10.83 -26.75
C LEU A 177 3.69 10.32 -28.12
N ASP A 178 4.90 9.77 -28.22
CA ASP A 178 5.46 9.09 -29.39
C ASP A 178 5.51 7.56 -29.24
N ASN A 179 4.83 7.01 -28.23
CA ASN A 179 4.75 5.58 -27.90
C ASN A 179 6.09 4.92 -27.52
N GLU A 180 7.02 5.69 -26.94
CA GLU A 180 8.18 5.13 -26.24
C GLU A 180 7.80 4.79 -24.78
N MET A 181 8.26 3.63 -24.28
CA MET A 181 7.84 3.12 -22.96
C MET A 181 8.55 3.88 -21.84
N VAL A 182 7.79 4.33 -20.84
CA VAL A 182 8.34 5.05 -19.68
C VAL A 182 8.91 4.06 -18.67
N GLU A 183 10.22 3.84 -18.76
CA GLU A 183 11.01 3.31 -17.64
C GLU A 183 11.23 4.42 -16.59
N TRP A 184 11.41 4.07 -15.32
CA TRP A 184 11.56 5.04 -14.22
C TRP A 184 12.94 4.93 -13.56
N ALA A 185 13.60 6.07 -13.36
CA ALA A 185 14.89 6.12 -12.67
C ALA A 185 14.73 5.83 -11.16
N SER A 186 15.73 5.17 -10.59
CA SER A 186 15.86 5.02 -9.13
C SER A 186 16.07 6.34 -8.39
N GLU A 187 16.51 7.38 -9.10
CA GLU A 187 16.84 8.71 -8.55
C GLU A 187 15.98 9.82 -9.18
N GLY A 188 14.65 9.77 -8.98
CA GLY A 188 13.74 10.87 -9.35
C GLY A 188 12.48 10.44 -10.08
N LEU A 189 11.54 9.82 -9.36
CA LEU A 189 10.24 9.40 -9.89
C LEU A 189 9.43 10.62 -10.36
N GLY A 190 9.29 10.79 -11.68
CA GLY A 190 8.65 11.94 -12.33
C GLY A 190 9.42 12.55 -13.51
N VAL A 191 10.69 12.18 -13.67
CA VAL A 191 11.54 12.49 -14.83
C VAL A 191 11.69 11.25 -15.71
N VAL A 192 11.62 11.41 -17.04
CA VAL A 192 11.91 10.30 -17.98
C VAL A 192 13.43 10.07 -18.07
N PRO A 193 13.97 8.88 -17.74
CA PRO A 193 15.41 8.60 -17.75
C PRO A 193 15.96 8.60 -19.17
N ASP A 194 17.09 9.30 -19.38
CA ASP A 194 17.68 9.59 -20.70
C ASP A 194 16.70 10.13 -21.77
N GLY A 195 15.50 10.53 -21.35
CA GLY A 195 14.41 10.95 -22.21
C GLY A 195 14.72 12.25 -22.93
N LYS A 196 14.69 12.16 -24.26
CA LYS A 196 14.48 13.32 -25.14
C LYS A 196 13.11 13.92 -24.79
N VAL A 197 13.04 15.24 -24.63
CA VAL A 197 11.76 15.92 -24.40
C VAL A 197 10.87 15.79 -25.64
N VAL A 198 9.68 15.22 -25.48
CA VAL A 198 8.74 14.91 -26.56
C VAL A 198 7.73 16.05 -26.71
N VAL A 199 8.06 17.03 -27.57
CA VAL A 199 7.13 18.09 -27.96
C VAL A 199 6.16 17.54 -29.02
N GLY A 200 5.14 16.82 -28.56
CA GLY A 200 4.18 16.11 -29.39
C GLY A 200 2.96 16.95 -29.80
N SER A 201 1.91 16.23 -30.24
CA SER A 201 0.59 16.81 -30.52
C SER A 201 -0.07 17.47 -29.29
N TRP A 202 0.44 17.20 -28.10
CA TRP A 202 0.06 17.81 -26.82
C TRP A 202 1.33 18.12 -26.00
N ARG A 203 1.23 19.05 -25.05
CA ARG A 203 2.25 19.31 -24.00
C ARG A 203 1.63 20.02 -22.79
N ILE A 204 2.34 20.06 -21.67
CA ILE A 204 2.01 20.91 -20.52
C ILE A 204 2.78 22.24 -20.63
N HIS A 205 2.06 23.35 -20.81
CA HIS A 205 2.64 24.69 -20.67
C HIS A 205 2.68 25.02 -19.16
N HIS A 206 3.87 25.26 -18.60
CA HIS A 206 4.07 25.44 -17.16
C HIS A 206 4.51 26.87 -16.84
N TYR A 207 3.57 27.66 -16.30
CA TYR A 207 3.73 29.08 -15.95
C TYR A 207 4.22 29.27 -14.50
N MET A 208 5.26 28.51 -14.14
CA MET A 208 5.88 28.53 -12.82
C MET A 208 6.42 29.91 -12.44
N ILE A 209 7.00 30.62 -13.42
CA ILE A 209 7.53 31.97 -13.29
C ILE A 209 6.82 32.91 -14.27
N ARG A 210 6.53 34.12 -13.76
CA ARG A 210 5.68 35.13 -14.39
C ARG A 210 6.15 36.54 -14.07
N SER A 211 6.49 36.80 -12.80
CA SER A 211 7.24 37.99 -12.39
C SER A 211 7.97 37.72 -11.06
N HIS A 212 8.96 38.55 -10.74
CA HIS A 212 9.69 38.43 -9.46
C HIS A 212 8.77 38.61 -8.24
N ASP A 213 7.74 39.47 -8.35
CA ASP A 213 6.77 39.68 -7.27
C ASP A 213 5.72 38.57 -7.19
N HIS A 214 5.32 37.96 -8.32
CA HIS A 214 4.52 36.73 -8.31
C HIS A 214 5.27 35.61 -7.58
N TRP A 215 6.55 35.40 -7.91
CA TRP A 215 7.42 34.42 -7.24
C TRP A 215 7.52 34.69 -5.72
N ARG A 216 7.77 35.93 -5.31
CA ARG A 216 7.79 36.33 -3.88
C ARG A 216 6.45 36.08 -3.17
N ARG A 217 5.30 36.30 -3.82
CA ARG A 217 3.98 35.99 -3.23
C ARG A 217 3.82 34.49 -3.01
N ARG A 218 4.15 33.66 -4.01
CA ARG A 218 4.09 32.19 -3.95
C ARG A 218 4.95 31.66 -2.80
N LEU A 219 6.16 32.19 -2.65
CA LEU A 219 7.09 31.84 -1.56
C LEU A 219 6.60 32.23 -0.16
N VAL A 220 5.73 33.24 -0.01
CA VAL A 220 5.12 33.60 1.29
C VAL A 220 3.92 32.69 1.65
N ARG A 221 3.39 31.91 0.70
CA ARG A 221 2.34 30.90 0.97
C ARG A 221 2.91 29.56 1.46
N GLY A 222 4.14 29.22 1.06
CA GLY A 222 4.89 28.06 1.55
C GLY A 222 5.72 28.41 2.79
N ASN A 223 5.57 27.65 3.87
CA ASN A 223 6.14 28.01 5.18
C ASN A 223 7.62 27.61 5.34
N ASP A 224 8.50 28.22 4.53
CA ASP A 224 9.93 27.91 4.49
C ASP A 224 10.80 29.18 4.51
N SER A 225 12.06 29.08 4.97
CA SER A 225 12.86 30.26 5.33
C SER A 225 14.30 30.22 4.79
N LYS A 226 14.46 30.38 3.47
CA LYS A 226 15.77 30.32 2.78
C LYS A 226 15.90 31.29 1.58
N GLY A 227 15.83 32.59 1.83
CA GLY A 227 15.78 33.61 0.76
C GLY A 227 16.91 33.59 -0.30
N ALA A 228 18.09 33.02 -0.01
CA ALA A 228 19.23 33.03 -0.95
C ALA A 228 19.12 31.98 -2.08
N GLU A 229 18.52 30.80 -1.81
CA GLU A 229 18.32 29.75 -2.82
C GLU A 229 17.22 30.17 -3.83
N TRP A 230 16.31 31.05 -3.43
CA TRP A 230 15.09 31.41 -4.17
C TRP A 230 15.33 32.30 -5.39
N ASP A 231 16.29 33.21 -5.32
CA ASP A 231 16.67 34.07 -6.46
C ASP A 231 17.54 33.31 -7.48
N GLU A 232 18.11 32.15 -7.12
CA GLU A 232 18.75 31.23 -8.04
C GLU A 232 17.73 30.34 -8.76
N VAL A 233 16.76 29.78 -8.03
CA VAL A 233 15.61 29.07 -8.64
C VAL A 233 14.84 29.99 -9.61
N PHE A 234 14.68 31.27 -9.26
CA PHE A 234 14.07 32.27 -10.16
C PHE A 234 14.84 32.37 -11.49
N ARG A 235 16.14 32.68 -11.43
CA ARG A 235 17.00 32.85 -12.61
C ARG A 235 17.21 31.55 -13.40
N HIS A 236 16.97 30.38 -12.81
CA HIS A 236 17.03 29.10 -13.52
C HIS A 236 15.78 28.84 -14.36
N HIS A 237 14.58 29.20 -13.88
CA HIS A 237 13.30 28.89 -14.55
C HIS A 237 12.68 30.08 -15.31
N ASP A 238 13.20 31.31 -15.15
CA ASP A 238 12.79 32.46 -15.98
C ASP A 238 13.45 32.36 -17.37
N ARG A 239 12.88 31.50 -18.22
CA ARG A 239 13.45 31.07 -19.50
C ARG A 239 12.59 31.54 -20.66
N ASN A 240 13.21 32.27 -21.59
CA ASN A 240 12.51 33.11 -22.57
C ASN A 240 13.14 32.99 -23.98
N GLU A 241 13.65 31.81 -24.33
CA GLU A 241 14.44 31.59 -25.55
C GLU A 241 13.60 31.29 -26.80
N ILE A 242 12.38 30.76 -26.64
CA ILE A 242 11.47 30.40 -27.74
C ILE A 242 10.12 31.10 -27.53
N GLU A 243 9.67 31.86 -28.53
CA GLU A 243 8.30 32.36 -28.64
C GLU A 243 7.37 31.21 -29.06
N ASP A 244 6.41 30.86 -28.20
CA ASP A 244 5.46 29.75 -28.38
C ASP A 244 4.03 30.28 -28.33
N LEU A 245 3.49 30.56 -29.52
CA LEU A 245 2.15 31.12 -29.70
C LEU A 245 1.04 30.03 -29.65
N THR A 246 1.36 28.76 -29.35
CA THR A 246 0.40 27.66 -29.58
C THR A 246 -0.80 27.69 -28.63
N ALA A 247 -0.67 28.30 -27.44
CA ALA A 247 -1.80 28.50 -26.54
C ALA A 247 -2.75 29.65 -26.96
N LEU A 248 -2.28 30.59 -27.79
CA LEU A 248 -2.96 31.86 -28.07
C LEU A 248 -4.37 31.72 -28.69
N PRO A 249 -4.65 30.81 -29.65
CA PRO A 249 -6.00 30.67 -30.21
C PRO A 249 -7.03 30.14 -29.20
N LEU A 250 -6.58 29.26 -28.29
CA LEU A 250 -7.41 28.74 -27.21
C LEU A 250 -7.60 29.78 -26.10
N ALA A 251 -6.55 30.55 -25.79
CA ALA A 251 -6.62 31.63 -24.81
C ALA A 251 -7.58 32.75 -25.24
N ALA A 252 -7.67 33.07 -26.54
CA ALA A 252 -8.68 33.99 -27.06
C ALA A 252 -10.12 33.50 -26.78
N ARG A 253 -10.37 32.19 -26.87
CA ARG A 253 -11.67 31.56 -26.50
C ARG A 253 -11.91 31.56 -24.98
N VAL A 254 -10.86 31.40 -24.16
CA VAL A 254 -10.94 31.58 -22.70
C VAL A 254 -11.34 33.03 -22.36
N ARG A 255 -10.72 34.02 -23.02
CA ARG A 255 -11.04 35.45 -22.86
C ARG A 255 -12.48 35.77 -23.26
N GLU A 256 -12.96 35.18 -24.36
CA GLU A 256 -14.36 35.30 -24.81
C GLU A 256 -15.32 34.79 -23.72
N VAL A 257 -15.16 33.56 -23.25
CA VAL A 257 -16.00 32.97 -22.18
C VAL A 257 -15.93 33.77 -20.87
N MET A 258 -14.73 34.19 -20.45
CA MET A 258 -14.57 35.02 -19.24
C MET A 258 -15.27 36.39 -19.34
N THR A 259 -15.46 36.89 -20.57
CA THR A 259 -16.17 38.15 -20.83
C THR A 259 -17.68 37.92 -20.93
N GLU A 260 -18.12 36.91 -21.68
CA GLU A 260 -19.55 36.58 -21.83
C GLU A 260 -20.22 36.16 -20.52
N ARG A 261 -19.46 35.60 -19.57
CA ARG A 261 -19.94 35.16 -18.26
C ARG A 261 -19.61 36.09 -17.10
N GLU A 262 -19.15 37.31 -17.41
CA GLU A 262 -18.81 38.34 -16.42
C GLU A 262 -17.83 37.85 -15.33
N ILE A 263 -17.00 36.84 -15.64
CA ILE A 263 -16.06 36.19 -14.69
C ILE A 263 -15.09 37.21 -14.09
N TRP A 264 -14.67 38.20 -14.88
CA TRP A 264 -13.86 39.33 -14.40
C TRP A 264 -14.52 40.09 -13.24
N SER A 265 -15.85 40.26 -13.27
CA SER A 265 -16.63 40.88 -12.20
C SER A 265 -16.81 39.94 -11.00
N LEU A 266 -16.92 38.63 -11.23
CA LEU A 266 -16.92 37.63 -10.14
C LEU A 266 -15.58 37.59 -9.40
N ILE A 267 -14.45 37.69 -10.11
CA ILE A 267 -13.11 37.84 -9.49
C ILE A 267 -13.08 39.09 -8.61
N GLU A 268 -13.50 40.25 -9.13
CA GLU A 268 -13.54 41.50 -8.35
C GLU A 268 -14.49 41.44 -7.15
N THR A 269 -15.60 40.71 -7.27
CA THR A 269 -16.61 40.56 -6.20
C THR A 269 -16.12 39.70 -5.04
N HIS A 270 -15.37 38.63 -5.32
CA HIS A 270 -14.91 37.69 -4.29
C HIS A 270 -13.50 38.01 -3.76
N ARG A 271 -12.71 38.85 -4.44
CA ARG A 271 -11.35 39.24 -3.99
C ARG A 271 -11.38 39.98 -2.65
N THR A 272 -10.95 39.30 -1.59
CA THR A 272 -10.85 39.87 -0.25
C THR A 272 -9.65 40.81 -0.11
N ASP A 273 -9.88 42.00 0.45
CA ASP A 273 -8.83 43.01 0.55
C ASP A 273 -7.89 42.77 1.75
N LYS A 274 -6.68 42.29 1.43
CA LYS A 274 -5.53 42.21 2.35
C LYS A 274 -4.44 43.23 2.05
N SER A 275 -4.67 44.17 1.12
CA SER A 275 -3.64 45.10 0.65
C SER A 275 -3.26 46.16 1.70
N ASP A 276 -4.23 46.69 2.45
CA ASP A 276 -4.03 47.79 3.41
C ASP A 276 -3.66 47.33 4.84
N ARG A 277 -3.11 46.12 5.00
CA ARG A 277 -2.67 45.57 6.31
C ARG A 277 -1.30 44.89 6.30
N ARG A 278 -0.31 45.48 5.62
CA ARG A 278 1.12 45.22 5.90
C ARG A 278 1.87 46.54 6.06
N THR A 279 2.57 46.68 7.19
CA THR A 279 3.34 47.87 7.55
C THR A 279 4.41 48.17 6.50
N PRO A 280 4.61 49.43 6.06
CA PRO A 280 5.67 49.78 5.12
C PRO A 280 7.05 49.42 5.67
N VAL A 281 7.82 48.64 4.91
CA VAL A 281 9.27 48.51 5.10
C VAL A 281 9.92 49.79 4.54
N PRO A 282 10.81 50.49 5.27
CA PRO A 282 11.29 51.80 4.84
C PRO A 282 12.10 51.82 3.53
N ASP A 283 11.91 52.87 2.73
CA ASP A 283 12.75 53.20 1.57
C ASP A 283 14.23 53.41 1.96
N ALA A 284 15.06 52.39 1.75
CA ALA A 284 16.46 52.42 2.20
C ALA A 284 17.47 51.68 1.28
N ALA A 285 17.13 51.39 0.01
CA ALA A 285 18.07 50.70 -0.90
C ALA A 285 17.87 50.96 -2.41
N MET A 286 17.32 52.10 -2.85
CA MET A 286 17.13 52.39 -4.28
C MET A 286 17.72 53.74 -4.74
N GLN A 287 19.06 53.84 -4.73
CA GLN A 287 19.79 54.94 -5.37
C GLN A 287 21.15 54.49 -5.95
N LEU A 288 21.28 54.66 -7.27
CA LEU A 288 22.45 54.69 -8.18
C LEU A 288 22.03 53.99 -9.49
N VAL A 289 21.53 54.69 -10.51
CA VAL A 289 22.27 55.58 -11.45
C VAL A 289 23.39 54.83 -12.17
N ALA A 290 23.52 54.75 -13.50
CA ALA A 290 22.64 54.84 -14.68
C ALA A 290 23.58 54.92 -15.91
N GLU A 291 23.36 54.08 -16.93
CA GLU A 291 23.90 54.18 -18.30
C GLU A 291 25.46 54.21 -18.47
N PRO A 292 26.04 54.40 -19.69
CA PRO A 292 26.41 53.26 -20.56
C PRO A 292 27.88 53.32 -21.09
N ILE A 293 28.31 52.36 -21.94
CA ILE A 293 29.18 52.53 -23.16
C ILE A 293 29.76 51.18 -23.74
N GLN A 294 29.43 50.91 -25.02
CA GLN A 294 30.17 50.31 -26.17
C GLN A 294 31.27 49.20 -26.04
N ILE A 295 31.07 48.05 -26.75
CA ILE A 295 31.75 47.53 -27.99
C ILE A 295 33.33 47.57 -28.04
N PRO A 296 34.12 46.57 -28.57
CA PRO A 296 33.84 45.51 -29.59
C PRO A 296 34.44 44.06 -29.44
N THR A 297 33.85 43.12 -30.21
CA THR A 297 34.42 42.08 -31.12
C THR A 297 35.89 41.58 -31.05
N ILE A 298 36.13 40.24 -31.07
CA ILE A 298 36.95 39.50 -32.10
C ILE A 298 36.94 37.94 -31.98
N ALA A 299 36.91 37.29 -33.15
CA ALA A 299 36.78 35.88 -33.58
C ALA A 299 37.80 34.79 -33.13
N LEU A 300 37.50 33.51 -33.47
CA LEU A 300 38.34 32.44 -34.10
C LEU A 300 38.25 30.98 -33.55
N VAL A 301 37.60 30.09 -34.33
CA VAL A 301 38.13 28.80 -34.90
C VAL A 301 38.39 27.52 -34.04
N ALA A 302 37.46 26.55 -34.21
CA ALA A 302 37.60 25.12 -34.63
C ALA A 302 38.30 23.98 -33.80
N GLY A 303 37.72 22.77 -33.91
CA GLY A 303 38.31 21.43 -33.69
C GLY A 303 37.90 20.71 -32.38
N THR A 304 37.78 19.38 -32.28
CA THR A 304 37.82 18.26 -33.27
C THR A 304 37.29 16.94 -32.68
N ASP A 305 36.54 16.16 -33.50
CA ASP A 305 36.48 14.68 -33.60
C ASP A 305 35.89 13.78 -32.49
N LEU A 306 35.73 12.49 -32.85
CA LEU A 306 34.78 11.47 -32.34
C LEU A 306 35.41 10.05 -32.21
N ASP A 307 34.71 9.18 -31.49
CA ASP A 307 34.57 7.70 -31.60
C ASP A 307 35.77 6.73 -31.77
N ALA A 308 35.67 5.58 -31.07
CA ALA A 308 35.78 4.22 -31.65
C ALA A 308 35.45 3.09 -30.62
N GLU A 309 34.97 1.94 -31.11
CA GLU A 309 34.55 0.77 -30.30
C GLU A 309 35.51 -0.45 -30.35
N LYS A 310 35.43 -1.29 -29.30
CA LYS A 310 35.61 -2.78 -29.25
C LYS A 310 36.94 -3.43 -29.69
N LEU A 311 37.11 -4.72 -29.30
CA LEU A 311 37.46 -5.86 -30.18
C LEU A 311 37.71 -7.20 -29.42
N ARG A 312 37.07 -8.31 -29.88
CA ARG A 312 37.52 -9.74 -29.86
C ARG A 312 37.64 -10.51 -28.51
N SER A 313 37.61 -11.87 -28.41
CA SER A 313 37.13 -13.01 -29.27
C SER A 313 37.36 -14.41 -28.62
N VAL A 314 36.92 -15.51 -29.28
CA VAL A 314 37.62 -16.84 -29.46
C VAL A 314 37.25 -18.12 -28.61
N GLU A 315 36.92 -19.23 -29.34
CA GLU A 315 37.15 -20.71 -29.10
C GLU A 315 36.57 -21.50 -27.87
N SER A 316 36.42 -22.86 -27.83
CA SER A 316 36.29 -23.97 -28.82
C SER A 316 35.91 -25.37 -28.20
N SER A 317 35.57 -26.39 -29.03
CA SER A 317 35.59 -27.89 -28.79
C SER A 317 34.49 -28.57 -27.91
N ALA A 318 34.29 -29.92 -27.80
CA ALA A 318 34.30 -31.08 -28.76
C ALA A 318 33.84 -32.44 -28.06
N VAL A 319 33.77 -33.59 -28.81
CA VAL A 319 33.74 -35.04 -28.38
C VAL A 319 32.40 -35.65 -27.83
N ALA A 320 31.96 -36.91 -28.00
CA ALA A 320 32.05 -37.98 -29.06
C ALA A 320 31.13 -39.23 -28.75
N ASP A 321 31.06 -40.20 -29.68
CA ASP A 321 30.68 -41.66 -29.58
C ASP A 321 29.22 -42.14 -29.24
N ALA A 322 28.74 -43.39 -29.54
CA ALA A 322 28.89 -44.33 -30.70
C ALA A 322 28.01 -45.65 -30.58
N VAL A 323 27.88 -46.42 -31.69
CA VAL A 323 27.68 -47.91 -31.85
C VAL A 323 26.26 -48.58 -32.07
N SER A 324 26.11 -49.21 -33.27
CA SER A 324 25.43 -50.48 -33.73
C SER A 324 23.94 -50.87 -33.39
N ASP A 325 23.25 -51.92 -33.94
CA ASP A 325 23.56 -53.10 -34.81
C ASP A 325 22.29 -53.68 -35.57
N ASP A 326 22.49 -54.44 -36.68
CA ASP A 326 21.80 -55.66 -37.27
C ASP A 326 20.25 -55.94 -37.22
N ASP A 327 19.58 -56.79 -38.05
CA ASP A 327 19.82 -57.61 -39.29
C ASP A 327 18.45 -58.21 -39.84
N GLN A 328 18.45 -58.93 -40.99
CA GLN A 328 17.50 -59.99 -41.50
C GLN A 328 16.25 -59.62 -42.37
N LEU A 329 15.75 -60.40 -43.37
CA LEU A 329 16.08 -61.75 -43.96
C LEU A 329 15.95 -61.78 -45.53
N TRP A 330 16.82 -62.55 -46.23
CA TRP A 330 16.69 -63.42 -47.46
C TRP A 330 15.54 -63.20 -48.49
N THR A 331 15.66 -63.37 -49.84
CA THR A 331 16.09 -64.54 -50.70
C THR A 331 15.95 -64.14 -52.23
N GLN A 332 16.22 -64.84 -53.37
CA GLN A 332 16.74 -66.17 -53.80
C GLN A 332 17.19 -66.22 -55.31
N SER A 333 18.21 -67.03 -55.66
CA SER A 333 18.53 -67.76 -56.95
C SER A 333 18.50 -67.13 -58.38
N GLY A 334 19.62 -67.22 -59.13
CA GLY A 334 19.68 -67.24 -60.63
C GLY A 334 21.06 -66.96 -61.28
N LEU A 335 21.49 -67.71 -62.33
CA LEU A 335 22.78 -67.60 -63.09
C LEU A 335 22.73 -68.44 -64.40
N PRO A 336 23.67 -68.38 -65.40
CA PRO A 336 24.68 -67.35 -65.81
C PRO A 336 24.74 -67.10 -67.36
N VAL A 337 25.71 -66.29 -67.87
CA VAL A 337 26.54 -66.42 -69.12
C VAL A 337 27.24 -65.08 -69.46
N ALA A 338 28.42 -65.08 -70.12
CA ALA A 338 29.31 -63.91 -70.32
C ALA A 338 29.65 -63.56 -71.81
N PRO A 339 29.98 -62.28 -72.13
CA PRO A 339 30.23 -61.77 -73.50
C PRO A 339 31.71 -61.76 -73.94
N SER A 340 31.98 -61.37 -75.20
CA SER A 340 33.28 -61.52 -75.92
C SER A 340 34.16 -60.27 -76.05
N VAL A 341 33.68 -59.08 -75.69
CA VAL A 341 34.46 -57.83 -75.64
C VAL A 341 34.34 -57.26 -74.23
N GLU A 342 35.44 -56.74 -73.68
CA GLU A 342 35.48 -56.19 -72.32
C GLU A 342 36.05 -54.77 -72.33
N CYS A 343 35.25 -53.85 -71.78
CA CYS A 343 35.64 -52.46 -71.50
C CYS A 343 35.70 -52.27 -69.98
N HIS A 344 36.59 -51.41 -69.52
CA HIS A 344 36.73 -51.00 -68.14
C HIS A 344 36.94 -49.49 -68.07
N LEU A 345 36.31 -48.80 -67.12
CA LEU A 345 36.53 -47.36 -66.90
C LEU A 345 37.35 -47.15 -65.62
N ASP A 346 38.49 -46.47 -65.74
CA ASP A 346 39.29 -46.05 -64.58
C ASP A 346 38.68 -44.81 -63.92
N THR A 347 38.15 -43.89 -64.75
CA THR A 347 37.55 -42.63 -64.32
C THR A 347 36.35 -42.31 -65.19
N LEU A 348 35.19 -42.18 -64.56
CA LEU A 348 33.96 -41.68 -65.16
C LEU A 348 33.55 -40.40 -64.40
N SER A 349 34.25 -39.31 -64.71
CA SER A 349 33.96 -38.00 -64.12
C SER A 349 33.02 -37.20 -65.03
N SER A 350 32.38 -36.17 -64.47
CA SER A 350 31.31 -35.44 -65.15
C SER A 350 31.68 -35.01 -66.58
N THR A 351 32.87 -34.43 -66.82
CA THR A 351 33.29 -34.04 -68.17
C THR A 351 34.34 -34.94 -68.81
N LEU A 352 35.12 -35.73 -68.05
CA LEU A 352 36.23 -36.55 -68.57
C LEU A 352 36.00 -38.04 -68.31
N VAL A 353 36.08 -38.84 -69.37
CA VAL A 353 35.89 -40.29 -69.33
C VAL A 353 37.16 -40.99 -69.82
N ARG A 354 37.68 -41.91 -69.01
CA ARG A 354 38.94 -42.62 -69.26
C ARG A 354 38.81 -44.10 -68.87
N GLY A 355 39.39 -44.96 -69.69
CA GLY A 355 39.34 -46.40 -69.47
C GLY A 355 40.32 -47.19 -70.32
N TRP A 356 40.04 -48.47 -70.44
CA TRP A 356 40.63 -49.37 -71.43
C TRP A 356 39.61 -50.38 -71.95
N ALA A 357 39.76 -50.83 -73.19
CA ALA A 357 38.88 -51.82 -73.80
C ALA A 357 39.65 -52.76 -74.72
N VAL A 358 39.26 -54.04 -74.70
CA VAL A 358 39.90 -55.11 -75.47
C VAL A 358 38.87 -56.05 -76.08
N ASN A 359 39.10 -56.43 -77.33
CA ASN A 359 38.37 -57.52 -77.98
C ASN A 359 39.17 -58.82 -77.80
N PHE A 360 38.60 -59.83 -77.16
CA PHE A 360 39.30 -61.11 -76.96
C PHE A 360 39.36 -61.96 -78.25
N ALA A 361 38.53 -61.66 -79.26
CA ALA A 361 38.53 -62.38 -80.54
C ALA A 361 39.59 -61.86 -81.54
N ASP A 362 40.01 -60.60 -81.41
CA ASP A 362 41.18 -60.02 -82.09
C ASP A 362 41.85 -58.99 -81.16
N ALA A 363 42.97 -59.39 -80.55
CA ALA A 363 43.69 -58.60 -79.57
C ALA A 363 44.89 -57.84 -80.14
N GLU A 364 45.35 -58.14 -81.35
CA GLU A 364 46.49 -57.45 -81.98
C GLU A 364 46.05 -56.10 -82.56
N THR A 365 44.80 -56.00 -83.02
CA THR A 365 44.19 -54.78 -83.57
C THR A 365 43.64 -53.88 -82.46
N PRO A 366 44.06 -52.60 -82.34
CA PRO A 366 43.48 -51.67 -81.37
C PRO A 366 42.00 -51.39 -81.65
N LEU A 367 41.15 -51.58 -80.64
CA LEU A 367 39.70 -51.40 -80.75
C LEU A 367 39.34 -49.92 -80.97
N VAL A 368 38.49 -49.63 -81.94
CA VAL A 368 37.84 -48.31 -82.07
C VAL A 368 36.41 -48.43 -81.55
N MET A 369 36.02 -47.53 -80.65
CA MET A 369 34.67 -47.48 -80.08
C MET A 369 33.94 -46.24 -80.57
N HIS A 370 32.66 -46.39 -80.88
CA HIS A 370 31.73 -45.27 -81.02
C HIS A 370 31.15 -44.93 -79.65
N ILE A 371 31.14 -43.64 -79.33
CA ILE A 371 30.51 -43.09 -78.15
C ILE A 371 29.13 -42.59 -78.59
N ILE A 372 28.10 -43.18 -78.00
CA ILE A 372 26.71 -42.86 -78.27
C ILE A 372 26.19 -42.04 -77.10
N ILE A 373 25.47 -40.95 -77.39
CA ILE A 373 24.67 -40.23 -76.40
C ILE A 373 23.24 -40.13 -76.93
N ASP A 374 22.28 -40.60 -76.15
CA ASP A 374 20.85 -40.64 -76.49
C ASP A 374 20.53 -41.32 -77.85
N GLY A 375 21.28 -42.38 -78.17
CA GLY A 375 21.18 -43.09 -79.44
C GLY A 375 21.89 -42.42 -80.64
N ALA A 376 22.52 -41.25 -80.45
CA ALA A 376 23.31 -40.57 -81.49
C ALA A 376 24.82 -40.77 -81.27
N ASN A 377 25.55 -41.20 -82.30
CA ASN A 377 27.02 -41.25 -82.26
C ASN A 377 27.60 -39.83 -82.23
N VAL A 378 28.27 -39.48 -81.13
CA VAL A 378 28.88 -38.16 -80.91
C VAL A 378 30.38 -38.13 -81.19
N ALA A 379 31.08 -39.26 -81.06
CA ALA A 379 32.52 -39.36 -81.27
C ALA A 379 32.98 -40.82 -81.54
N ALA A 380 34.06 -40.98 -82.30
CA ALA A 380 34.76 -42.26 -82.47
C ALA A 380 36.14 -42.17 -81.81
N VAL A 381 36.43 -43.04 -80.85
CA VAL A 381 37.66 -43.01 -80.04
C VAL A 381 38.45 -44.31 -80.20
N PRO A 382 39.72 -44.24 -80.65
CA PRO A 382 40.58 -45.41 -80.79
C PRO A 382 41.34 -45.73 -79.49
N CYS A 383 41.29 -46.98 -79.05
CA CYS A 383 41.88 -47.49 -77.81
C CYS A 383 43.40 -47.71 -77.96
N LEU A 384 44.14 -46.64 -78.24
CA LEU A 384 45.56 -46.66 -78.60
C LEU A 384 46.53 -46.38 -77.43
N ILE A 385 46.04 -45.92 -76.27
CA ILE A 385 46.87 -45.53 -75.14
C ILE A 385 47.48 -46.79 -74.51
N GLU A 386 48.79 -46.78 -74.23
CA GLU A 386 49.47 -47.91 -73.61
C GLU A 386 49.17 -48.04 -72.10
N ARG A 387 48.75 -49.24 -71.71
CA ARG A 387 48.37 -49.66 -70.36
C ARG A 387 49.16 -50.90 -69.97
N GLN A 388 50.38 -50.67 -69.51
CA GLN A 388 51.29 -51.74 -69.09
C GLN A 388 50.80 -52.47 -67.82
N ASP A 389 50.00 -51.79 -67.00
CA ASP A 389 49.25 -52.33 -65.87
C ASP A 389 48.22 -53.38 -66.33
N VAL A 390 47.42 -53.07 -67.35
CA VAL A 390 46.42 -54.00 -67.93
C VAL A 390 47.12 -55.20 -68.58
N ARG A 391 48.25 -54.97 -69.28
CA ARG A 391 49.08 -56.07 -69.80
C ARG A 391 49.69 -56.93 -68.69
N ALA A 392 50.11 -56.33 -67.57
CA ALA A 392 50.64 -57.06 -66.41
C ALA A 392 49.55 -57.90 -65.70
N ALA A 393 48.29 -57.46 -65.74
CA ALA A 393 47.13 -58.24 -65.28
C ALA A 393 46.76 -59.44 -66.19
N GLY A 394 47.53 -59.68 -67.27
CA GLY A 394 47.40 -60.87 -68.14
C GLY A 394 46.63 -60.65 -69.44
N TYR A 395 46.16 -59.44 -69.72
CA TYR A 395 45.36 -59.16 -70.91
C TYR A 395 46.20 -59.11 -72.21
N PRO A 396 45.64 -59.49 -73.36
CA PRO A 396 46.41 -59.87 -74.55
C PRO A 396 47.03 -58.71 -75.36
N SER A 397 46.81 -57.44 -74.98
CA SER A 397 47.47 -56.26 -75.56
C SER A 397 47.77 -55.20 -74.50
N ALA A 398 48.79 -54.36 -74.74
CA ALA A 398 49.04 -53.16 -73.94
C ALA A 398 48.39 -51.91 -74.54
N ARG A 399 48.11 -51.87 -75.85
CA ARG A 399 47.44 -50.73 -76.52
C ARG A 399 45.94 -50.98 -76.48
N VAL A 400 45.33 -50.56 -75.37
CA VAL A 400 43.92 -50.77 -75.02
C VAL A 400 43.28 -49.57 -74.33
N GLY A 401 44.06 -48.57 -73.90
CA GLY A 401 43.54 -47.41 -73.17
C GLY A 401 42.89 -46.35 -74.06
N PHE A 402 41.92 -45.61 -73.51
CA PHE A 402 41.25 -44.49 -74.17
C PHE A 402 40.90 -43.36 -73.18
N GLU A 403 40.73 -42.14 -73.70
CA GLU A 403 40.36 -40.95 -72.94
C GLU A 403 39.59 -39.98 -73.86
N PHE A 404 38.51 -39.36 -73.37
CA PHE A 404 37.77 -38.31 -74.09
C PHE A 404 36.99 -37.37 -73.16
N THR A 405 36.62 -36.21 -73.68
CA THR A 405 35.88 -35.16 -72.94
C THR A 405 34.50 -34.94 -73.55
N LEU A 406 33.48 -34.83 -72.71
CA LEU A 406 32.09 -34.54 -73.08
C LEU A 406 31.85 -33.03 -73.31
N GLU A 407 31.07 -32.69 -74.33
CA GLU A 407 30.76 -31.29 -74.66
C GLU A 407 29.77 -30.64 -73.68
N ARG A 408 29.96 -29.34 -73.38
CA ARG A 408 29.13 -28.57 -72.42
C ARG A 408 27.61 -28.66 -72.64
N ARG A 409 27.14 -28.91 -73.88
CA ARG A 409 25.71 -29.02 -74.21
C ARG A 409 24.98 -30.17 -73.50
N PHE A 410 25.70 -31.22 -73.11
CA PHE A 410 25.12 -32.38 -72.41
C PHE A 410 25.03 -32.21 -70.88
N PHE A 411 25.34 -31.02 -70.34
CA PHE A 411 25.31 -30.74 -68.89
C PHE A 411 24.21 -29.76 -68.52
N ASN A 412 22.99 -30.08 -68.95
CA ASN A 412 21.82 -29.19 -68.95
C ASN A 412 20.72 -29.59 -67.93
N ALA A 413 21.01 -30.56 -67.04
CA ALA A 413 20.08 -31.19 -66.09
C ALA A 413 19.09 -32.24 -66.65
N GLN A 414 19.07 -32.52 -67.95
CA GLN A 414 18.36 -33.68 -68.50
C GLN A 414 19.24 -34.93 -68.39
N THR A 415 18.62 -36.10 -68.19
CA THR A 415 19.34 -37.38 -68.18
C THR A 415 19.73 -37.76 -69.61
N HIS A 416 21.02 -37.80 -69.86
CA HIS A 416 21.65 -38.25 -71.10
C HIS A 416 22.23 -39.66 -70.93
N ARG A 417 22.00 -40.54 -71.91
CA ARG A 417 22.47 -41.93 -71.88
C ARG A 417 23.74 -42.11 -72.67
N LEU A 418 24.86 -42.33 -71.98
CA LEU A 418 26.16 -42.64 -72.57
C LEU A 418 26.28 -44.17 -72.84
N GLU A 419 26.49 -44.57 -74.08
CA GLU A 419 26.79 -45.96 -74.45
C GLU A 419 28.11 -46.06 -75.22
N PHE A 420 28.76 -47.21 -75.15
CA PHE A 420 29.90 -47.56 -75.99
C PHE A 420 29.49 -48.66 -76.96
N GLN A 421 29.77 -48.48 -78.24
CA GLN A 421 29.45 -49.46 -79.27
C GLN A 421 30.69 -49.77 -80.12
N THR A 422 30.80 -50.99 -80.62
CA THR A 422 31.81 -51.34 -81.62
C THR A 422 31.53 -50.62 -82.95
N VAL A 423 32.50 -50.57 -83.87
CA VAL A 423 32.26 -50.05 -85.23
C VAL A 423 31.20 -50.87 -85.99
N SER A 424 30.96 -52.14 -85.59
CA SER A 424 29.85 -52.99 -86.07
C SER A 424 28.47 -52.67 -85.46
N GLY A 425 28.39 -51.80 -84.44
CA GLY A 425 27.13 -51.42 -83.78
C GLY A 425 26.70 -52.34 -82.63
N GLU A 426 27.61 -53.15 -82.09
CA GLU A 426 27.34 -54.00 -80.93
C GLU A 426 27.65 -53.23 -79.64
N VAL A 427 26.73 -53.25 -78.67
CA VAL A 427 26.92 -52.56 -77.37
C VAL A 427 28.01 -53.24 -76.55
N ILE A 428 29.02 -52.47 -76.17
CA ILE A 428 30.17 -52.91 -75.39
C ILE A 428 29.83 -52.75 -73.91
N ARG A 429 29.73 -53.88 -73.20
CA ARG A 429 29.51 -53.85 -71.74
C ARG A 429 30.73 -53.27 -71.03
N ILE A 430 30.48 -52.24 -70.23
CA ILE A 430 31.46 -51.58 -69.38
C ILE A 430 31.54 -52.38 -68.07
N SER A 431 32.75 -52.56 -67.55
CA SER A 431 32.98 -52.90 -66.15
C SER A 431 33.46 -51.66 -65.39
N THR A 432 32.86 -51.40 -64.24
CA THR A 432 33.45 -50.58 -63.19
C THR A 432 34.01 -51.53 -62.11
N PRO A 433 34.66 -51.03 -61.05
CA PRO A 433 35.06 -51.89 -59.92
C PRO A 433 33.88 -52.60 -59.24
N ASP A 434 32.68 -52.02 -59.27
CA ASP A 434 31.53 -52.44 -58.47
C ASP A 434 30.40 -53.12 -59.27
N GLU A 435 30.16 -52.74 -60.53
CA GLU A 435 29.13 -53.34 -61.40
C GLU A 435 29.56 -53.47 -62.88
N LYS A 436 28.80 -54.24 -63.68
CA LYS A 436 28.90 -54.25 -65.14
C LYS A 436 27.66 -53.65 -65.79
N LEU A 437 27.84 -52.57 -66.54
CA LEU A 437 26.78 -51.73 -67.12
C LEU A 437 26.79 -51.80 -68.65
N GLU A 438 25.61 -51.72 -69.28
CA GLU A 438 25.49 -51.62 -70.75
C GLU A 438 25.51 -50.15 -71.23
N PHE A 439 25.14 -49.22 -70.35
CA PHE A 439 25.09 -47.77 -70.58
C PHE A 439 25.30 -47.04 -69.24
N TYR A 440 25.59 -45.74 -69.29
CA TYR A 440 25.69 -44.87 -68.12
C TYR A 440 24.82 -43.62 -68.31
N ASP A 441 23.80 -43.49 -67.46
CA ASP A 441 22.89 -42.35 -67.46
C ASP A 441 23.46 -41.23 -66.58
N PHE A 442 23.73 -40.05 -67.17
CA PHE A 442 24.22 -38.87 -66.45
C PHE A 442 23.28 -37.67 -66.62
N SER A 443 23.03 -36.91 -65.56
CA SER A 443 22.06 -35.79 -65.54
C SER A 443 22.62 -34.50 -64.94
N GLU A 444 23.95 -34.36 -64.93
CA GLU A 444 24.62 -33.27 -64.24
C GLU A 444 24.35 -31.88 -64.88
N LYS A 445 24.33 -30.86 -64.03
CA LYS A 445 24.35 -29.44 -64.42
C LYS A 445 25.78 -28.98 -64.57
N TRP A 446 26.10 -28.20 -65.61
CA TRP A 446 27.37 -27.52 -65.70
C TRP A 446 27.57 -26.58 -64.50
N LYS A 447 28.68 -26.76 -63.78
CA LYS A 447 29.10 -25.94 -62.64
C LYS A 447 30.32 -25.09 -63.02
N PRO A 448 30.32 -23.77 -62.74
CA PRO A 448 31.47 -22.90 -62.97
C PRO A 448 32.60 -23.18 -61.96
N ALA A 449 33.82 -22.76 -62.27
CA ALA A 449 34.86 -22.65 -61.27
C ALA A 449 34.56 -21.49 -60.31
N VAL A 450 34.85 -21.69 -59.02
CA VAL A 450 34.53 -20.75 -57.94
C VAL A 450 35.75 -20.59 -57.03
N ARG A 451 36.04 -19.35 -56.64
CA ARG A 451 36.97 -19.02 -55.56
C ARG A 451 36.18 -18.30 -54.49
N SER A 452 36.28 -18.74 -53.24
CA SER A 452 35.52 -18.17 -52.13
C SER A 452 36.21 -18.41 -50.80
N LEU A 453 35.83 -17.63 -49.79
CA LEU A 453 36.12 -17.92 -48.40
C LEU A 453 35.02 -17.31 -47.51
N VAL A 454 34.56 -18.07 -46.51
CA VAL A 454 33.89 -17.52 -45.32
C VAL A 454 35.00 -17.05 -44.38
N ASP A 455 35.25 -15.74 -44.32
CA ASP A 455 36.40 -15.17 -43.60
C ASP A 455 36.25 -15.27 -42.07
N GLY A 456 35.01 -15.23 -41.56
CA GLY A 456 34.70 -15.42 -40.14
C GLY A 456 33.55 -14.54 -39.63
N MET A 457 33.25 -14.67 -38.34
CA MET A 457 32.25 -13.84 -37.65
C MET A 457 32.91 -12.64 -36.95
N HIS A 458 32.34 -11.45 -37.14
CA HIS A 458 32.75 -10.21 -36.49
C HIS A 458 31.48 -9.46 -36.06
N GLU A 459 31.34 -9.16 -34.76
CA GLU A 459 30.17 -8.45 -34.19
C GLU A 459 28.83 -9.12 -34.51
N GLY A 460 28.80 -10.46 -34.40
CA GLY A 460 27.63 -11.28 -34.72
C GLY A 460 27.35 -11.45 -36.23
N VAL A 461 28.04 -10.73 -37.12
CA VAL A 461 27.89 -10.85 -38.57
C VAL A 461 28.94 -11.80 -39.12
N ILE A 462 28.51 -12.87 -39.79
CA ILE A 462 29.39 -13.74 -40.59
C ILE A 462 29.71 -13.03 -41.91
N LYS A 463 30.99 -12.90 -42.25
CA LYS A 463 31.46 -12.23 -43.47
C LYS A 463 32.28 -13.19 -44.33
N GLY A 464 32.31 -12.92 -45.63
CA GLY A 464 33.06 -13.71 -46.60
C GLY A 464 33.12 -13.05 -47.97
N TRP A 465 33.63 -13.78 -48.96
CA TRP A 465 33.60 -13.38 -50.37
C TRP A 465 33.48 -14.58 -51.31
N VAL A 466 33.01 -14.32 -52.54
CA VAL A 466 32.91 -15.31 -53.61
C VAL A 466 33.09 -14.66 -54.98
N LEU A 467 33.88 -15.32 -55.83
CA LEU A 467 34.18 -14.98 -57.20
C LEU A 467 33.89 -16.20 -58.10
N ARG A 468 33.26 -15.96 -59.25
CA ARG A 468 32.95 -16.97 -60.27
C ARG A 468 33.78 -16.74 -61.53
N GLU A 469 34.31 -17.79 -62.13
CA GLU A 469 34.99 -17.72 -63.43
C GLU A 469 33.99 -17.61 -64.59
N GLU A 470 34.25 -16.68 -65.51
CA GLU A 470 33.58 -16.54 -66.81
C GLU A 470 34.33 -17.27 -67.94
N GLN A 471 33.71 -17.39 -69.12
CA GLN A 471 34.28 -18.16 -70.23
C GLN A 471 35.66 -17.64 -70.72
N ASP A 472 35.96 -16.36 -70.50
CA ASP A 472 37.23 -15.71 -70.86
C ASP A 472 38.25 -15.66 -69.68
N HIS A 473 38.12 -16.54 -68.68
CA HIS A 473 38.94 -16.60 -67.45
C HIS A 473 38.87 -15.36 -66.53
N ALA A 474 37.91 -14.46 -66.76
CA ALA A 474 37.63 -13.33 -65.87
C ALA A 474 36.91 -13.79 -64.59
N TRP A 475 37.22 -13.18 -63.45
CA TRP A 475 36.64 -13.52 -62.14
C TRP A 475 35.68 -12.41 -61.68
N LEU A 476 34.38 -12.72 -61.63
CA LEU A 476 33.30 -11.76 -61.32
C LEU A 476 32.72 -11.95 -59.92
N GLY A 477 32.35 -10.82 -59.29
CA GLY A 477 31.65 -10.76 -58.01
C GLY A 477 30.13 -10.76 -58.19
N GLY A 478 29.43 -10.04 -57.32
CA GLY A 478 27.97 -9.84 -57.42
C GLY A 478 27.12 -11.10 -57.30
N CYS A 479 27.70 -12.22 -56.85
CA CYS A 479 27.08 -13.54 -56.83
C CYS A 479 25.97 -13.67 -55.77
N ASN A 480 24.96 -14.52 -56.02
CA ASN A 480 23.90 -14.82 -55.05
C ASN A 480 24.27 -16.05 -54.21
N ILE A 481 24.04 -16.02 -52.90
CA ILE A 481 24.38 -17.10 -51.97
C ILE A 481 23.12 -17.53 -51.21
N VAL A 482 22.87 -18.83 -51.13
CA VAL A 482 21.89 -19.46 -50.24
C VAL A 482 22.58 -19.76 -48.91
N VAL A 483 21.95 -19.38 -47.79
CA VAL A 483 22.40 -19.75 -46.45
C VAL A 483 21.42 -20.76 -45.86
N THR A 484 21.93 -21.87 -45.34
CA THR A 484 21.15 -22.91 -44.66
C THR A 484 21.72 -23.23 -43.29
N SER A 485 20.91 -23.82 -42.41
CA SER A 485 21.36 -24.42 -41.15
C SER A 485 20.58 -25.71 -40.92
N ASN A 486 21.27 -26.79 -40.56
CA ASN A 486 20.70 -28.14 -40.40
C ASN A 486 19.79 -28.56 -41.58
N GLY A 487 20.22 -28.25 -42.81
CA GLY A 487 19.48 -28.54 -44.05
C GLY A 487 18.31 -27.58 -44.37
N THR A 488 17.89 -26.74 -43.42
CA THR A 488 16.77 -25.80 -43.60
C THR A 488 17.26 -24.48 -44.20
N HIS A 489 16.48 -23.88 -45.11
CA HIS A 489 16.76 -22.56 -45.66
C HIS A 489 16.65 -21.47 -44.58
N VAL A 490 17.62 -20.55 -44.54
CA VAL A 490 17.68 -19.44 -43.56
C VAL A 490 17.65 -18.08 -44.25
N ALA A 491 18.41 -17.90 -45.33
CA ALA A 491 18.45 -16.64 -46.06
C ALA A 491 18.95 -16.80 -47.50
N ASN A 492 18.67 -15.81 -48.34
CA ASN A 492 19.38 -15.56 -49.60
C ASN A 492 20.08 -14.20 -49.49
N ILE A 493 21.39 -14.16 -49.70
CA ILE A 493 22.23 -12.95 -49.60
C ILE A 493 22.95 -12.72 -50.93
N LYS A 494 23.50 -11.51 -51.13
CA LYS A 494 24.26 -11.16 -52.33
C LYS A 494 25.67 -10.70 -52.00
N ALA A 495 26.65 -11.24 -52.71
CA ALA A 495 28.05 -10.93 -52.58
C ALA A 495 28.44 -9.70 -53.41
N ASN A 496 27.90 -8.53 -53.04
CA ASN A 496 28.12 -7.26 -53.73
C ASN A 496 28.80 -6.18 -52.86
N ARG A 497 29.31 -6.52 -51.67
CA ARG A 497 30.13 -5.62 -50.84
C ARG A 497 31.53 -5.48 -51.42
N ASN A 498 32.13 -4.32 -51.21
CA ASN A 498 33.47 -4.06 -51.72
C ASN A 498 34.56 -4.75 -50.88
N ARG A 499 35.46 -5.44 -51.56
CA ARG A 499 36.64 -6.16 -51.09
C ARG A 499 37.80 -5.89 -52.04
N GLY A 500 38.23 -4.62 -52.05
CA GLY A 500 39.38 -4.15 -52.84
C GLY A 500 40.68 -4.88 -52.53
N ASP A 501 40.81 -5.48 -51.34
CA ASP A 501 41.87 -6.41 -50.96
C ASP A 501 41.85 -7.70 -51.81
N VAL A 502 40.69 -8.37 -51.88
CA VAL A 502 40.50 -9.62 -52.65
C VAL A 502 40.62 -9.35 -54.14
N GLY A 503 39.92 -8.33 -54.66
CA GLY A 503 39.95 -7.99 -56.09
C GLY A 503 41.36 -7.66 -56.58
N LYS A 504 42.15 -6.91 -55.77
CA LYS A 504 43.55 -6.59 -56.09
C LYS A 504 44.48 -7.81 -55.99
N ALA A 505 44.25 -8.72 -55.05
CA ALA A 505 45.05 -9.94 -54.89
C ALA A 505 44.77 -10.98 -55.99
N MET A 506 43.53 -11.06 -56.48
CA MET A 506 43.07 -12.06 -57.45
C MET A 506 43.02 -11.57 -58.91
N GLY A 507 43.17 -10.27 -59.16
CA GLY A 507 42.96 -9.68 -60.49
C GLY A 507 41.49 -9.71 -60.92
N ALA A 508 40.59 -9.48 -59.97
CA ALA A 508 39.16 -9.78 -60.06
C ALA A 508 38.27 -8.59 -59.68
N ASP A 509 36.96 -8.74 -59.89
CA ASP A 509 35.96 -7.76 -59.41
C ASP A 509 36.09 -7.53 -57.89
N VAL A 510 36.13 -6.26 -57.51
CA VAL A 510 36.21 -5.82 -56.11
C VAL A 510 34.89 -5.99 -55.38
N ASN A 511 33.73 -6.07 -56.06
CA ASN A 511 32.43 -6.18 -55.41
C ASN A 511 32.00 -7.63 -55.23
N CYS A 512 32.81 -8.39 -54.49
CA CYS A 512 32.68 -9.84 -54.29
C CYS A 512 32.45 -10.27 -52.83
N GLY A 513 32.39 -9.33 -51.88
CA GLY A 513 32.16 -9.63 -50.46
C GLY A 513 30.68 -9.78 -50.10
N PHE A 514 30.37 -10.59 -49.08
CA PHE A 514 29.03 -10.74 -48.50
C PHE A 514 29.06 -10.61 -46.97
N GLU A 515 27.88 -10.34 -46.40
CA GLU A 515 27.63 -10.25 -44.97
C GLU A 515 26.31 -10.97 -44.65
N PHE A 516 26.28 -11.73 -43.55
CA PHE A 516 25.12 -12.46 -43.07
C PHE A 516 25.02 -12.34 -41.55
N LEU A 517 23.90 -11.81 -41.06
CA LEU A 517 23.58 -11.75 -39.64
C LEU A 517 22.66 -12.94 -39.29
N PRO A 518 23.08 -13.91 -38.46
CA PRO A 518 22.21 -14.98 -37.99
C PRO A 518 20.96 -14.42 -37.30
N PRO A 519 19.74 -14.86 -37.67
CA PRO A 519 18.51 -14.46 -36.98
C PRO A 519 18.56 -14.85 -35.50
N ILE A 520 17.89 -14.08 -34.64
CA ILE A 520 17.92 -14.25 -33.18
C ILE A 520 17.56 -15.68 -32.75
N ALA A 521 16.60 -16.33 -33.43
CA ALA A 521 16.20 -17.71 -33.16
C ALA A 521 17.32 -18.78 -33.32
N PHE A 522 18.44 -18.44 -33.97
CA PHE A 522 19.63 -19.30 -34.10
C PHE A 522 20.82 -18.83 -33.24
N ARG A 523 20.64 -17.78 -32.42
CA ARG A 523 21.60 -17.37 -31.38
C ARG A 523 21.20 -18.06 -30.08
N LYS A 524 21.84 -19.20 -29.81
CA LYS A 524 21.58 -20.03 -28.63
C LYS A 524 22.92 -20.48 -28.07
N ALA A 525 22.95 -20.78 -26.78
CA ALA A 525 24.13 -21.24 -26.03
C ALA A 525 24.75 -22.58 -26.51
N HIS A 526 24.35 -23.13 -27.66
CA HIS A 526 24.94 -24.31 -28.30
C HIS A 526 25.31 -23.94 -29.75
N PRO A 527 26.58 -24.13 -30.17
CA PRO A 527 27.09 -23.72 -31.49
C PRO A 527 26.20 -24.14 -32.66
N GLN A 528 25.87 -23.20 -33.55
CA GLN A 528 25.07 -23.47 -34.75
C GLN A 528 25.94 -23.45 -36.00
N ALA A 529 25.79 -24.47 -36.85
CA ALA A 529 26.46 -24.55 -38.14
C ALA A 529 25.61 -23.90 -39.24
N PHE A 530 26.20 -22.94 -39.96
CA PHE A 530 25.62 -22.34 -41.15
C PHE A 530 26.40 -22.78 -42.38
N ARG A 531 25.68 -23.21 -43.43
CA ARG A 531 26.26 -23.54 -44.72
C ARG A 531 25.91 -22.51 -45.78
N PHE A 532 26.87 -22.19 -46.64
CA PHE A 532 26.79 -21.14 -47.65
C PHE A 532 27.01 -21.75 -49.04
N PHE A 533 26.04 -21.57 -49.95
CA PHE A 533 26.06 -22.17 -51.30
C PHE A 533 25.87 -21.12 -52.40
N LEU A 534 26.67 -21.17 -53.45
CA LEU A 534 26.52 -20.31 -54.64
C LEU A 534 25.29 -20.71 -55.46
N ALA A 535 24.29 -19.82 -55.53
CA ALA A 535 23.11 -20.02 -56.35
C ALA A 535 23.37 -19.70 -57.84
N PRO A 536 22.75 -20.40 -58.81
CA PRO A 536 21.88 -21.57 -58.68
C PRO A 536 22.64 -22.90 -58.92
N TYR A 537 23.92 -22.96 -58.57
CA TYR A 537 24.82 -24.08 -58.91
C TYR A 537 25.01 -25.07 -57.75
N ASP A 538 24.53 -24.74 -56.55
CA ASP A 538 24.66 -25.52 -55.33
C ASP A 538 26.12 -25.96 -55.11
N ILE A 539 27.01 -24.96 -55.10
CA ILE A 539 28.45 -25.10 -54.81
C ILE A 539 28.68 -24.51 -53.42
N GLU A 540 29.07 -25.35 -52.46
CA GLU A 540 29.39 -24.91 -51.11
C GLU A 540 30.67 -24.04 -51.10
N LEU A 541 30.66 -22.93 -50.36
CA LEU A 541 31.78 -21.98 -50.31
C LEU A 541 32.90 -22.51 -49.38
N THR A 542 34.16 -22.16 -49.66
CA THR A 542 35.29 -22.56 -48.80
C THR A 542 35.12 -21.97 -47.40
N GLY A 543 35.31 -22.77 -46.34
CA GLY A 543 35.03 -22.36 -44.96
C GLY A 543 33.57 -22.54 -44.53
N SER A 544 32.74 -23.13 -45.39
CA SER A 544 31.43 -23.71 -45.04
C SER A 544 31.57 -25.22 -44.73
N PRO A 545 30.87 -25.78 -43.73
CA PRO A 545 30.04 -25.11 -42.73
C PRO A 545 30.85 -24.20 -41.81
N TYR A 546 30.32 -23.01 -41.55
CA TYR A 546 30.87 -22.11 -40.52
C TYR A 546 30.04 -22.25 -39.24
N THR A 547 30.71 -22.61 -38.14
CA THR A 547 30.08 -22.82 -36.83
C THR A 547 30.21 -21.58 -35.97
N THR A 548 29.11 -21.03 -35.47
CA THR A 548 29.12 -19.88 -34.57
C THR A 548 29.58 -20.26 -33.17
N SER A 549 30.41 -19.42 -32.57
CA SER A 549 30.66 -19.40 -31.12
C SER A 549 30.29 -18.02 -30.59
N PHE A 550 29.19 -17.95 -29.84
CA PHE A 550 28.83 -16.79 -29.04
C PHE A 550 29.50 -16.97 -27.67
N VAL A 551 30.32 -16.01 -27.26
CA VAL A 551 31.04 -16.03 -25.99
C VAL A 551 30.29 -15.12 -25.01
N SER A 552 30.08 -15.62 -23.79
CA SER A 552 29.46 -14.96 -22.61
C SER A 552 27.94 -15.06 -22.39
N ASP A 553 27.18 -15.79 -23.24
CA ASP A 553 25.78 -16.19 -22.97
C ASP A 553 25.58 -16.88 -21.61
N GLY A 554 26.62 -17.43 -20.97
CA GLY A 554 26.51 -18.09 -19.67
C GLY A 554 26.10 -17.17 -18.51
N ASN A 555 26.63 -15.94 -18.48
CA ASN A 555 26.22 -14.94 -17.49
C ASN A 555 24.93 -14.24 -17.92
N GLU A 556 24.73 -14.02 -19.22
CA GLU A 556 23.51 -13.38 -19.74
C GLU A 556 22.29 -14.29 -19.57
N ALA A 557 22.39 -15.59 -19.85
CA ALA A 557 21.34 -16.57 -19.58
C ALA A 557 21.12 -16.81 -18.08
N ALA A 558 22.17 -16.71 -17.24
CA ALA A 558 22.00 -16.75 -15.79
C ALA A 558 21.29 -15.50 -15.26
N LEU A 559 21.59 -14.31 -15.81
CA LEU A 559 20.88 -13.07 -15.49
C LEU A 559 19.45 -13.08 -16.06
N LEU A 560 19.20 -13.68 -17.21
CA LEU A 560 17.87 -13.83 -17.80
C LEU A 560 17.02 -14.86 -17.05
N ASP A 561 17.56 -16.00 -16.61
CA ASP A 561 16.79 -16.92 -15.75
C ASP A 561 16.65 -16.38 -14.32
N LEU A 562 17.59 -15.54 -13.84
CA LEU A 562 17.38 -14.75 -12.63
C LEU A 562 16.29 -13.68 -12.84
N ASN A 563 16.21 -13.04 -14.02
CA ASN A 563 15.17 -12.08 -14.36
C ASN A 563 13.81 -12.76 -14.52
N ASP A 564 13.71 -13.85 -15.29
CA ASP A 564 12.52 -14.69 -15.37
C ASP A 564 12.12 -15.21 -13.98
N THR A 565 13.08 -15.50 -13.08
CA THR A 565 12.79 -15.88 -11.69
C THR A 565 12.31 -14.70 -10.87
N LEU A 566 12.88 -13.50 -11.04
CA LEU A 566 12.40 -12.26 -10.43
C LEU A 566 11.01 -11.90 -10.95
N ASP A 567 10.71 -12.10 -12.23
CA ASP A 567 9.40 -11.89 -12.85
C ASP A 567 8.39 -12.94 -12.38
N ARG A 568 8.77 -14.22 -12.30
CA ARG A 568 7.94 -15.28 -11.69
C ARG A 568 7.65 -14.98 -10.21
N LEU A 569 8.66 -14.53 -9.45
CA LEU A 569 8.51 -14.11 -8.05
C LEU A 569 7.76 -12.77 -7.93
N TYR A 570 7.83 -11.87 -8.91
CA TYR A 570 7.09 -10.61 -8.92
C TYR A 570 5.64 -10.84 -9.30
N VAL A 571 5.34 -11.78 -10.21
CA VAL A 571 3.99 -12.23 -10.54
C VAL A 571 3.37 -12.98 -9.37
N GLU A 572 4.09 -13.89 -8.70
CA GLU A 572 3.58 -14.54 -7.48
C GLU A 572 3.51 -13.57 -6.30
N MET A 573 4.47 -12.66 -6.11
CA MET A 573 4.37 -11.58 -5.11
C MET A 573 3.19 -10.65 -5.42
N THR A 574 2.91 -10.36 -6.69
CA THR A 574 1.76 -9.53 -7.11
C THR A 574 0.45 -10.29 -6.97
N ARG A 575 0.44 -11.60 -7.22
CA ARG A 575 -0.70 -12.50 -6.98
C ARG A 575 -0.99 -12.64 -5.49
N LEU A 576 0.04 -12.84 -4.66
CA LEU A 576 -0.05 -12.87 -3.20
C LEU A 576 -0.45 -11.49 -2.67
N ARG A 577 0.16 -10.39 -3.13
CA ARG A 577 -0.28 -9.02 -2.81
C ARG A 577 -1.71 -8.75 -3.25
N ARG A 578 -2.19 -9.32 -4.36
CA ARG A 578 -3.59 -9.20 -4.82
C ARG A 578 -4.53 -10.03 -3.95
N GLN A 579 -4.16 -11.27 -3.61
CA GLN A 579 -4.90 -12.12 -2.67
C GLN A 579 -4.99 -11.45 -1.30
N VAL A 580 -3.85 -11.02 -0.75
CA VAL A 580 -3.76 -10.21 0.48
C VAL A 580 -4.57 -8.92 0.35
N LYS A 581 -4.49 -8.13 -0.74
CA LYS A 581 -5.30 -6.91 -0.96
C LYS A 581 -6.81 -7.20 -1.17
N THR A 582 -7.20 -8.46 -1.39
CA THR A 582 -8.61 -8.92 -1.37
C THR A 582 -9.04 -9.63 -0.08
N MET A 583 -8.09 -9.98 0.78
CA MET A 583 -8.31 -10.55 2.12
C MET A 583 -8.20 -9.48 3.22
N LEU A 584 -7.41 -8.43 2.99
CA LEU A 584 -7.38 -7.20 3.76
C LEU A 584 -8.75 -6.51 3.64
N PRO A 585 -9.29 -5.97 4.75
CA PRO A 585 -10.53 -5.21 4.72
C PRO A 585 -10.45 -4.04 3.73
N LYS A 586 -11.54 -3.83 2.97
CA LYS A 586 -11.70 -2.59 2.18
C LYS A 586 -11.96 -1.44 3.13
N HIS A 587 -11.21 -0.35 2.95
CA HIS A 587 -11.36 0.94 3.67
C HIS A 587 -11.89 0.82 5.09
N VAL A 588 -11.01 0.36 5.98
CA VAL A 588 -11.18 0.61 7.41
C VAL A 588 -11.13 2.13 7.60
N HIS A 589 -12.27 2.70 7.98
CA HIS A 589 -12.35 4.08 8.46
C HIS A 589 -11.48 4.22 9.72
N ASN A 590 -11.08 5.42 10.10
CA ASN A 590 -10.32 5.66 11.34
C ASN A 590 -10.72 7.00 11.96
N LEU A 591 -10.17 7.33 13.13
CA LEU A 591 -10.53 8.57 13.84
C LEU A 591 -10.25 9.88 13.07
N SER A 592 -9.46 9.86 11.99
CA SER A 592 -9.19 11.04 11.16
C SER A 592 -10.17 11.27 9.99
N ASP A 593 -10.95 10.25 9.59
CA ASP A 593 -12.04 10.40 8.60
C ASP A 593 -13.44 10.18 9.21
N TYR A 594 -13.52 10.31 10.55
CA TYR A 594 -14.70 10.03 11.37
C TYR A 594 -16.01 10.66 10.83
N ASP A 595 -15.99 11.89 10.31
CA ASP A 595 -17.18 12.53 9.74
C ASP A 595 -17.85 11.70 8.62
N THR A 596 -17.04 11.05 7.77
CA THR A 596 -17.52 10.18 6.68
C THR A 596 -18.16 8.90 7.24
N TRP A 597 -17.51 8.30 8.25
CA TRP A 597 -18.04 7.16 8.97
C TRP A 597 -19.35 7.51 9.70
N ALA A 598 -19.39 8.65 10.40
CA ALA A 598 -20.53 9.10 11.21
C ALA A 598 -21.77 9.33 10.37
N ARG A 599 -21.67 10.05 9.24
CA ARG A 599 -22.80 10.26 8.31
C ARG A 599 -23.38 8.94 7.80
N THR A 600 -22.51 7.98 7.48
CA THR A 600 -22.90 6.64 7.01
C THR A 600 -23.53 5.82 8.13
N TYR A 601 -22.93 5.84 9.32
CA TYR A 601 -23.39 5.14 10.52
C TYR A 601 -24.75 5.64 11.02
N LEU A 602 -24.97 6.95 11.07
CA LEU A 602 -26.22 7.54 11.59
C LEU A 602 -27.45 7.17 10.74
N GLU A 603 -27.31 7.10 9.42
CA GLU A 603 -28.41 6.65 8.53
C GLU A 603 -28.62 5.13 8.61
N ALA A 604 -27.54 4.34 8.77
CA ALA A 604 -27.64 2.90 9.04
C ALA A 604 -28.29 2.60 10.41
N LEU A 605 -27.95 3.38 11.45
CA LEU A 605 -28.52 3.34 12.79
C LEU A 605 -30.02 3.64 12.74
N ARG A 606 -30.41 4.75 12.09
CA ARG A 606 -31.80 5.11 11.85
C ARG A 606 -32.56 3.98 11.13
N THR A 607 -32.01 3.51 10.01
CA THR A 607 -32.59 2.41 9.22
C THR A 607 -32.80 1.14 10.06
N ARG A 608 -31.87 0.82 10.97
CA ARG A 608 -32.00 -0.30 11.90
C ARG A 608 -33.14 -0.07 12.90
N VAL A 609 -33.22 1.10 13.53
CA VAL A 609 -34.30 1.41 14.49
C VAL A 609 -35.67 1.38 13.81
N GLU A 610 -35.80 1.92 12.60
CA GLU A 610 -37.06 1.89 11.84
C GLU A 610 -37.48 0.43 11.50
N LYS A 611 -36.53 -0.45 11.14
CA LYS A 611 -36.77 -1.90 10.98
C LYS A 611 -37.19 -2.58 12.29
N GLU A 612 -36.51 -2.27 13.40
CA GLU A 612 -36.85 -2.82 14.72
C GLU A 612 -38.25 -2.38 15.16
N ARG A 613 -38.60 -1.10 14.99
CA ARG A 613 -39.95 -0.55 15.26
C ARG A 613 -41.03 -1.26 14.42
N TYR A 614 -40.73 -1.54 13.14
CA TYR A 614 -41.63 -2.26 12.24
C TYR A 614 -41.80 -3.74 12.63
N ALA A 615 -40.74 -4.41 13.10
CA ALA A 615 -40.83 -5.78 13.62
C ALA A 615 -41.69 -5.85 14.90
N ARG A 616 -41.49 -4.91 15.83
CA ARG A 616 -42.29 -4.78 17.06
C ARG A 616 -43.77 -4.58 16.73
N SER A 617 -44.12 -3.69 15.79
CA SER A 617 -45.51 -3.42 15.42
C SER A 617 -46.25 -4.60 14.78
N ARG A 618 -45.54 -5.50 14.08
CA ARG A 618 -46.12 -6.75 13.57
C ARG A 618 -46.35 -7.81 14.67
N ASN A 619 -45.46 -7.90 15.64
CA ASN A 619 -45.53 -8.92 16.70
C ASN A 619 -46.58 -8.61 17.80
N LEU A 620 -47.10 -7.37 17.86
CA LEU A 620 -48.14 -6.95 18.80
C LEU A 620 -49.49 -7.69 18.67
N LYS A 621 -49.67 -8.57 17.67
CA LYS A 621 -50.85 -9.46 17.58
C LYS A 621 -50.86 -10.62 18.59
N THR A 622 -49.80 -10.80 19.39
CA THR A 622 -49.65 -11.99 20.26
C THR A 622 -49.40 -11.66 21.74
N PHE A 623 -49.34 -10.37 22.13
CA PHE A 623 -49.10 -9.96 23.53
C PHE A 623 -50.04 -8.83 23.98
N GLU A 624 -51.20 -9.19 24.53
CA GLU A 624 -52.16 -8.25 25.14
C GLU A 624 -51.75 -7.81 26.56
N ILE A 625 -50.64 -7.06 26.70
CA ILE A 625 -50.53 -5.99 27.71
C ILE A 625 -49.86 -4.79 27.06
N ALA A 626 -50.66 -3.90 26.48
CA ALA A 626 -50.19 -2.59 26.04
C ALA A 626 -49.92 -1.71 27.27
N ARG A 627 -48.70 -1.77 27.82
CA ARG A 627 -48.15 -0.64 28.58
C ARG A 627 -48.10 0.56 27.62
N SER A 628 -48.58 1.71 28.08
CA SER A 628 -48.35 2.97 27.38
C SER A 628 -46.84 3.20 27.22
N GLU A 629 -46.43 3.79 26.10
CA GLU A 629 -45.07 4.30 25.96
C GLU A 629 -44.74 5.21 27.17
N PRO A 630 -43.58 5.01 27.84
CA PRO A 630 -43.24 5.81 29.01
C PRO A 630 -42.87 7.23 28.57
N LEU A 631 -43.31 8.22 29.34
CA LEU A 631 -43.09 9.63 29.01
C LEU A 631 -41.66 10.04 29.39
N VAL A 632 -40.92 10.63 28.47
CA VAL A 632 -39.60 11.23 28.74
C VAL A 632 -39.73 12.73 29.00
N SER A 633 -39.32 13.21 30.18
CA SER A 633 -39.17 14.63 30.46
C SER A 633 -37.74 15.08 30.16
N ILE A 634 -37.57 15.86 29.11
CA ILE A 634 -36.28 16.44 28.71
C ILE A 634 -36.13 17.78 29.44
N VAL A 635 -35.06 17.96 30.21
CA VAL A 635 -34.78 19.17 30.97
C VAL A 635 -33.65 19.94 30.31
N CYS A 636 -33.97 21.13 29.81
CA CYS A 636 -33.07 21.98 29.04
C CYS A 636 -32.90 23.35 29.74
N PRO A 637 -31.84 23.54 30.53
CA PRO A 637 -31.52 24.83 31.17
C PRO A 637 -30.92 25.77 30.12
N THR A 638 -31.52 26.95 29.94
CA THR A 638 -31.16 27.91 28.89
C THR A 638 -30.65 29.21 29.50
N TRP A 639 -29.43 29.64 29.13
CA TRP A 639 -28.92 30.95 29.52
C TRP A 639 -28.08 31.59 28.40
N ARG A 640 -28.65 32.61 27.75
CA ARG A 640 -28.00 33.42 26.70
C ARG A 640 -27.36 32.63 25.53
N PRO A 641 -28.06 31.66 24.93
CA PRO A 641 -27.55 30.90 23.78
C PRO A 641 -27.39 31.77 22.53
N LYS A 642 -26.53 31.30 21.61
CA LYS A 642 -26.57 31.67 20.20
C LYS A 642 -27.90 31.16 19.61
N ILE A 643 -28.70 32.08 19.02
CA ILE A 643 -30.12 31.82 18.71
C ILE A 643 -30.32 30.72 17.66
N SER A 644 -29.43 30.60 16.67
CA SER A 644 -29.44 29.51 15.68
C SER A 644 -29.35 28.15 16.35
N ASP A 645 -28.48 28.04 17.35
CA ASP A 645 -28.06 26.79 17.96
C ASP A 645 -29.14 26.33 18.93
N PHE A 646 -29.72 27.27 19.68
CA PHE A 646 -30.95 27.05 20.45
C PHE A 646 -32.12 26.57 19.59
N CYS A 647 -32.34 27.18 18.42
CA CYS A 647 -33.37 26.70 17.50
C CYS A 647 -33.07 25.28 17.01
N ALA A 648 -31.83 24.99 16.61
CA ALA A 648 -31.43 23.65 16.15
C ALA A 648 -31.56 22.58 17.26
N ALA A 649 -31.20 22.92 18.50
CA ALA A 649 -31.36 22.07 19.68
C ALA A 649 -32.83 21.69 19.89
N VAL A 650 -33.73 22.68 19.90
CA VAL A 650 -35.18 22.45 20.04
C VAL A 650 -35.77 21.68 18.86
N GLU A 651 -35.33 21.94 17.62
CA GLU A 651 -35.74 21.16 16.45
C GLU A 651 -35.28 19.69 16.54
N SER A 652 -34.08 19.40 17.07
CA SER A 652 -33.57 18.03 17.25
C SER A 652 -34.41 17.20 18.24
N VAL A 653 -35.03 17.86 19.22
CA VAL A 653 -36.02 17.26 20.14
C VAL A 653 -37.37 17.05 19.43
N ILE A 654 -37.80 18.01 18.61
CA ILE A 654 -39.06 17.90 17.86
C ILE A 654 -39.00 16.78 16.81
N ALA A 655 -37.81 16.55 16.23
CA ALA A 655 -37.53 15.50 15.26
C ALA A 655 -37.45 14.07 15.84
N GLN A 656 -37.58 13.90 17.17
CA GLN A 656 -37.48 12.58 17.79
C GLN A 656 -38.58 11.62 17.32
N THR A 657 -38.20 10.37 17.04
CA THR A 657 -39.12 9.33 16.53
C THR A 657 -40.09 8.83 17.58
N LEU A 658 -39.66 8.70 18.84
CA LEU A 658 -40.54 8.54 19.99
C LEU A 658 -41.43 9.79 20.10
N GLN A 659 -42.75 9.63 20.19
CA GLN A 659 -43.66 10.77 20.33
C GLN A 659 -43.99 11.13 21.78
N SER A 660 -43.73 10.21 22.70
CA SER A 660 -44.03 10.27 24.13
C SER A 660 -42.96 11.02 24.93
N TRP A 661 -42.78 12.31 24.65
CA TRP A 661 -41.89 13.21 25.40
C TRP A 661 -42.53 14.55 25.77
N GLU A 662 -41.95 15.24 26.75
CA GLU A 662 -42.15 16.67 26.98
C GLU A 662 -40.78 17.38 27.10
N LEU A 663 -40.66 18.57 26.54
CA LEU A 663 -39.45 19.40 26.64
C LEU A 663 -39.70 20.54 27.63
N ILE A 664 -38.86 20.65 28.65
CA ILE A 664 -38.95 21.68 29.68
C ILE A 664 -37.76 22.63 29.52
N LEU A 665 -38.02 23.76 28.86
CA LEU A 665 -37.08 24.86 28.69
C LEU A 665 -37.05 25.72 29.97
N ILE A 666 -35.87 25.95 30.55
CA ILE A 666 -35.72 26.83 31.73
C ILE A 666 -34.84 28.03 31.36
N ASP A 667 -35.48 29.14 30.96
CA ASP A 667 -34.77 30.41 30.78
C ASP A 667 -34.33 30.94 32.15
N ASP A 668 -33.05 30.77 32.47
CA ASP A 668 -32.43 31.20 33.72
C ASP A 668 -32.08 32.70 33.68
N GLY A 669 -33.08 33.53 33.37
CA GLY A 669 -32.95 34.98 33.30
C GLY A 669 -31.93 35.45 32.28
N SER A 670 -31.99 34.92 31.04
CA SER A 670 -31.14 35.37 29.93
C SER A 670 -31.32 36.86 29.62
N GLN A 671 -32.57 37.34 29.79
CA GLN A 671 -33.02 38.71 29.50
C GLN A 671 -32.88 39.14 28.03
N MET A 672 -33.02 38.19 27.10
CA MET A 672 -32.93 38.43 25.66
C MET A 672 -34.33 38.40 25.00
N PRO A 673 -34.76 39.48 24.32
CA PRO A 673 -36.07 39.51 23.64
C PRO A 673 -36.21 38.43 22.57
N ASP A 674 -35.17 38.20 21.77
CA ASP A 674 -35.24 37.26 20.64
C ASP A 674 -35.38 35.81 21.11
N LEU A 675 -34.64 35.42 22.15
CA LEU A 675 -34.83 34.12 22.82
C LEU A 675 -36.25 33.98 23.37
N THR A 676 -36.78 35.04 24.00
CA THR A 676 -38.15 35.05 24.52
C THR A 676 -39.15 34.76 23.41
N ALA A 677 -38.99 35.43 22.26
CA ALA A 677 -39.82 35.26 21.09
C ALA A 677 -39.71 33.85 20.47
N GLN A 678 -38.51 33.27 20.38
CA GLN A 678 -38.35 31.89 19.88
C GLN A 678 -38.98 30.86 20.83
N ILE A 679 -38.81 31.01 22.15
CA ILE A 679 -39.47 30.13 23.14
C ILE A 679 -41.00 30.23 23.04
N ASP A 680 -41.56 31.44 22.88
CA ASP A 680 -43.01 31.63 22.69
C ASP A 680 -43.48 31.09 21.32
N ALA A 681 -42.63 31.10 20.29
CA ALA A 681 -42.93 30.46 19.02
C ALA A 681 -42.96 28.92 19.13
N PHE A 682 -41.94 28.29 19.72
CA PHE A 682 -41.87 26.84 19.90
C PHE A 682 -42.99 26.30 20.81
N THR A 683 -43.23 26.92 21.98
CA THR A 683 -44.31 26.51 22.90
C THR A 683 -45.72 26.72 22.32
N LYS A 684 -45.88 27.59 21.33
CA LYS A 684 -47.12 27.73 20.55
C LYS A 684 -47.21 26.71 19.41
N ARG A 685 -46.09 26.21 18.90
CA ARG A 685 -46.00 25.30 17.74
C ARG A 685 -46.15 23.83 18.14
N ASP A 686 -45.57 23.41 19.25
CA ASP A 686 -45.70 22.04 19.78
C ASP A 686 -46.10 22.08 21.28
N PRO A 687 -47.29 21.53 21.65
CA PRO A 687 -47.80 21.56 23.02
C PRO A 687 -47.03 20.65 24.00
N ARG A 688 -46.08 19.82 23.52
CA ARG A 688 -45.13 19.07 24.35
C ARG A 688 -44.04 19.96 24.95
N ILE A 689 -43.85 21.17 24.41
CA ILE A 689 -42.84 22.11 24.87
C ILE A 689 -43.43 23.03 25.95
N ARG A 690 -42.73 23.12 27.08
CA ARG A 690 -43.10 23.88 28.27
C ARG A 690 -41.96 24.80 28.67
N VAL A 691 -42.27 26.02 29.13
CA VAL A 691 -41.27 26.99 29.60
C VAL A 691 -41.40 27.27 31.09
N ILE A 692 -40.25 27.40 31.76
CA ILE A 692 -40.09 27.99 33.10
C ILE A 692 -39.20 29.23 32.94
N ARG A 693 -39.75 30.43 33.13
CA ARG A 693 -38.98 31.68 33.06
C ARG A 693 -38.55 32.15 34.45
N ARG A 694 -37.29 32.56 34.59
CA ARG A 694 -36.73 33.15 35.83
C ARG A 694 -36.35 34.62 35.58
N MET A 695 -36.52 35.47 36.59
CA MET A 695 -36.21 36.91 36.47
C MET A 695 -34.71 37.23 36.53
N LYS A 696 -33.90 36.30 37.02
CA LYS A 696 -32.45 36.37 37.19
C LYS A 696 -31.86 34.97 37.04
N ASN A 697 -30.62 34.91 36.56
CA ASN A 697 -29.79 33.72 36.64
C ASN A 697 -29.60 33.29 38.10
N VAL A 698 -29.71 31.99 38.36
CA VAL A 698 -29.39 31.33 39.64
C VAL A 698 -28.39 30.17 39.48
N GLY A 699 -27.89 29.95 38.27
CA GLY A 699 -26.84 28.98 37.96
C GLY A 699 -27.40 27.61 37.57
N ILE A 700 -26.61 26.88 36.78
CA ILE A 700 -26.98 25.62 36.09
C ILE A 700 -27.74 24.65 36.98
N SER A 701 -27.19 24.27 38.15
CA SER A 701 -27.87 23.36 39.09
C SER A 701 -29.27 23.84 39.50
N ALA A 702 -29.45 25.14 39.76
CA ALA A 702 -30.72 25.69 40.20
C ALA A 702 -31.73 25.86 39.04
N ALA A 703 -31.26 26.03 37.80
CA ALA A 703 -32.08 25.97 36.59
C ALA A 703 -32.57 24.54 36.31
N THR A 704 -31.66 23.56 36.20
CA THR A 704 -31.96 22.14 35.99
C THR A 704 -32.90 21.59 37.07
N ASN A 705 -32.66 21.95 38.33
CA ASN A 705 -33.54 21.58 39.45
C ASN A 705 -34.96 22.19 39.38
N ALA A 706 -35.20 23.22 38.57
CA ALA A 706 -36.57 23.67 38.29
C ALA A 706 -37.25 22.73 37.28
N GLY A 707 -36.54 22.32 36.23
CA GLY A 707 -36.98 21.32 35.27
C GLY A 707 -37.30 19.98 35.93
N MET A 708 -36.39 19.42 36.73
CA MET A 708 -36.57 18.14 37.45
C MET A 708 -37.81 18.12 38.35
N ARG A 709 -38.17 19.27 38.96
CA ARG A 709 -39.40 19.40 39.77
C ARG A 709 -40.67 19.53 38.93
N ALA A 710 -40.54 20.07 37.72
CA ALA A 710 -41.63 20.26 36.78
C ALA A 710 -41.87 19.04 35.85
N ALA A 711 -40.92 18.11 35.81
CA ALA A 711 -40.94 16.85 35.06
C ALA A 711 -42.12 15.96 35.46
N ARG A 712 -42.86 15.49 34.46
CA ARG A 712 -44.03 14.62 34.58
C ARG A 712 -43.80 13.18 34.16
N GLY A 713 -42.75 12.94 33.38
CA GLY A 713 -42.43 11.65 32.78
C GLY A 713 -42.14 10.53 33.77
N ASP A 714 -41.94 9.34 33.23
CA ASP A 714 -41.37 8.19 33.92
C ASP A 714 -39.84 8.27 33.91
N TRP A 715 -39.29 8.88 32.85
CA TRP A 715 -37.88 9.16 32.62
C TRP A 715 -37.56 10.65 32.65
N LEU A 716 -36.34 10.97 33.07
CA LEU A 716 -35.73 12.28 32.98
C LEU A 716 -34.54 12.19 32.01
N ALA A 717 -34.45 13.09 31.04
CA ALA A 717 -33.26 13.26 30.20
C ALA A 717 -32.66 14.66 30.41
N PHE A 718 -31.34 14.75 30.47
CA PHE A 718 -30.60 16.03 30.51
C PHE A 718 -30.18 16.42 29.10
N PHE A 719 -30.34 17.69 28.72
CA PHE A 719 -30.04 18.17 27.37
C PHE A 719 -29.65 19.65 27.41
N ASP A 720 -28.42 19.96 27.01
CA ASP A 720 -27.97 21.35 26.97
C ASP A 720 -28.51 22.08 25.73
N HIS A 721 -28.45 23.41 25.76
CA HIS A 721 -29.36 24.26 24.99
C HIS A 721 -28.86 24.67 23.60
N ASP A 722 -27.68 24.19 23.20
CA ASP A 722 -27.02 24.41 21.92
C ASP A 722 -26.58 23.11 21.22
N ASP A 723 -26.77 21.97 21.88
CA ASP A 723 -26.44 20.61 21.41
C ASP A 723 -27.57 19.97 20.58
N LEU A 724 -27.30 18.82 19.95
CA LEU A 724 -28.29 18.10 19.14
C LEU A 724 -28.49 16.65 19.60
N LEU A 725 -29.76 16.21 19.64
CA LEU A 725 -30.11 14.80 19.77
C LEU A 725 -30.23 14.13 18.39
N VAL A 726 -29.67 12.93 18.25
CA VAL A 726 -29.90 12.07 17.08
C VAL A 726 -31.40 11.70 17.01
N PRO A 727 -32.09 11.72 15.85
CA PRO A 727 -33.56 11.57 15.78
C PRO A 727 -34.14 10.29 16.40
N VAL A 728 -33.34 9.24 16.60
CA VAL A 728 -33.75 7.97 17.23
C VAL A 728 -33.32 7.83 18.70
N ALA A 729 -32.70 8.86 19.29
CA ALA A 729 -32.08 8.82 20.61
C ALA A 729 -33.07 8.37 21.70
N LEU A 730 -34.19 9.07 21.85
CA LEU A 730 -35.15 8.76 22.93
C LEU A 730 -35.83 7.40 22.74
N GLU A 731 -36.05 6.97 21.49
CA GLU A 731 -36.61 5.64 21.20
C GLU A 731 -35.62 4.53 21.56
N LEU A 732 -34.33 4.68 21.22
CA LEU A 732 -33.28 3.72 21.60
C LEU A 732 -33.08 3.67 23.12
N MET A 733 -32.98 4.81 23.79
CA MET A 733 -32.81 4.85 25.25
C MET A 733 -34.00 4.20 25.99
N VAL A 734 -35.24 4.49 25.58
CA VAL A 734 -36.43 3.84 26.15
C VAL A 734 -36.49 2.34 25.80
N SER A 735 -36.12 1.97 24.58
CA SER A 735 -36.04 0.56 24.13
C SER A 735 -35.06 -0.25 24.96
N GLU A 736 -33.85 0.29 25.17
CA GLU A 736 -32.79 -0.37 25.92
C GLU A 736 -33.14 -0.48 27.41
N ALA A 737 -33.72 0.57 28.00
CA ALA A 737 -34.22 0.53 29.38
C ALA A 737 -35.27 -0.57 29.59
N GLN A 738 -36.17 -0.76 28.61
CA GLN A 738 -37.16 -1.86 28.63
C GLN A 738 -36.53 -3.23 28.38
N ARG A 739 -35.42 -3.31 27.63
CA ARG A 739 -34.71 -4.56 27.30
C ARG A 739 -33.85 -5.08 28.47
N THR A 740 -33.19 -4.18 29.20
CA THR A 740 -32.27 -4.53 30.30
C THR A 740 -32.88 -4.42 31.68
N GLY A 741 -33.89 -3.56 31.86
CA GLY A 741 -34.43 -3.22 33.18
C GLY A 741 -33.60 -2.18 33.94
N ALA A 742 -32.62 -1.55 33.28
CA ALA A 742 -31.79 -0.51 33.87
C ALA A 742 -32.59 0.74 34.29
N LYS A 743 -31.97 1.56 35.15
CA LYS A 743 -32.54 2.75 35.79
C LYS A 743 -31.77 4.03 35.46
N LEU A 744 -30.46 3.95 35.24
CA LEU A 744 -29.70 4.97 34.53
C LEU A 744 -29.22 4.40 33.19
N LEU A 745 -29.30 5.22 32.15
CA LEU A 745 -28.74 4.94 30.84
C LEU A 745 -27.87 6.11 30.38
N TYR A 746 -26.78 5.80 29.68
CA TYR A 746 -25.96 6.78 28.97
C TYR A 746 -25.58 6.29 27.56
N SER A 747 -25.36 7.20 26.61
CA SER A 747 -24.99 6.88 25.23
C SER A 747 -23.54 7.23 24.90
N ASP A 748 -23.05 6.76 23.75
CA ASP A 748 -21.91 7.40 23.09
C ASP A 748 -22.30 8.83 22.65
N GLU A 749 -21.31 9.70 22.48
CA GLU A 749 -21.45 11.06 21.94
C GLU A 749 -20.31 11.38 20.97
N ASP A 750 -20.49 12.38 20.11
CA ASP A 750 -19.41 13.03 19.37
C ASP A 750 -19.54 14.56 19.44
N LYS A 751 -18.62 15.28 18.79
CA LYS A 751 -18.65 16.74 18.72
C LYS A 751 -18.94 17.25 17.31
N ILE A 752 -19.93 18.13 17.21
CA ILE A 752 -20.32 18.81 15.97
C ILE A 752 -19.86 20.28 15.99
N ASP A 753 -19.34 20.78 14.88
CA ASP A 753 -18.99 22.20 14.73
C ASP A 753 -20.14 23.05 14.13
N ASP A 754 -19.88 24.33 13.88
CA ASP A 754 -20.84 25.24 13.25
C ASP A 754 -21.02 25.02 11.73
N ASN A 755 -20.16 24.22 11.08
CA ASN A 755 -20.31 23.76 9.70
C ASN A 755 -21.12 22.45 9.61
N GLY A 756 -21.37 21.79 10.73
CA GLY A 756 -22.03 20.49 10.80
C GLY A 756 -21.10 19.30 10.55
N TYR A 757 -19.80 19.45 10.79
CA TYR A 757 -18.77 18.41 10.72
C TYR A 757 -18.67 17.65 12.06
N TYR A 758 -18.71 16.32 12.01
CA TYR A 758 -18.62 15.44 13.18
C TYR A 758 -17.16 15.08 13.49
N SER A 759 -16.79 15.11 14.76
CA SER A 759 -15.38 14.98 15.21
C SER A 759 -15.29 14.49 16.66
N GLU A 760 -14.10 14.03 17.08
CA GLU A 760 -13.82 13.62 18.48
C GLU A 760 -14.90 12.69 19.09
N PRO A 761 -15.19 11.51 18.50
CA PRO A 761 -16.13 10.57 19.08
C PRO A 761 -15.65 10.09 20.44
N ALA A 762 -16.53 10.18 21.43
CA ALA A 762 -16.40 9.56 22.75
C ALA A 762 -17.25 8.29 22.77
N PHE A 763 -16.70 7.22 22.19
CA PHE A 763 -17.20 5.86 22.36
C PHE A 763 -16.82 5.37 23.74
N LYS A 764 -17.82 5.14 24.58
CA LYS A 764 -17.62 4.91 26.01
C LYS A 764 -17.44 3.44 26.32
N THR A 765 -16.94 3.20 27.53
CA THR A 765 -16.98 1.89 28.17
C THR A 765 -18.38 1.65 28.75
N ASP A 766 -18.74 0.38 28.94
CA ASP A 766 -19.77 -0.01 29.89
C ASP A 766 -19.39 0.44 31.33
N TRP A 767 -20.29 0.31 32.29
CA TRP A 767 -20.16 0.93 33.62
C TRP A 767 -18.80 0.64 34.30
N ASN A 768 -18.01 1.69 34.51
CA ASN A 768 -16.65 1.63 35.04
C ASN A 768 -16.51 2.63 36.18
N TYR A 769 -16.69 2.17 37.41
CA TYR A 769 -16.70 3.06 38.57
C TYR A 769 -15.32 3.69 38.81
N ARG A 770 -14.24 2.93 38.60
CA ARG A 770 -12.88 3.42 38.82
C ARG A 770 -12.50 4.53 37.84
N LEU A 771 -12.94 4.44 36.58
CA LEU A 771 -12.79 5.50 35.57
C LEU A 771 -13.64 6.75 35.90
N LEU A 772 -14.87 6.57 36.41
CA LEU A 772 -15.72 7.70 36.82
C LEU A 772 -15.08 8.54 37.94
N LEU A 773 -14.21 7.95 38.77
CA LEU A 773 -13.43 8.70 39.75
C LEU A 773 -12.27 9.50 39.14
N GLY A 774 -11.80 9.12 37.95
CA GLY A 774 -10.74 9.82 37.20
C GLY A 774 -11.27 10.96 36.32
N CYS A 775 -12.42 10.78 35.67
CA CYS A 775 -13.10 11.82 34.90
C CYS A 775 -14.60 11.52 34.75
N ASN A 776 -15.43 12.54 34.45
CA ASN A 776 -16.79 12.28 33.98
C ASN A 776 -16.75 11.77 32.54
N TYR A 777 -16.49 10.48 32.33
CA TYR A 777 -16.53 9.86 30.99
C TYR A 777 -17.96 9.69 30.44
N ILE A 778 -18.99 9.87 31.30
CA ILE A 778 -20.38 9.54 30.98
C ILE A 778 -21.08 10.68 30.23
N CYS A 779 -20.84 11.94 30.60
CA CYS A 779 -21.34 13.16 29.94
C CYS A 779 -22.79 13.06 29.41
N HIS A 780 -22.98 12.86 28.09
CA HIS A 780 -24.25 12.93 27.39
C HIS A 780 -24.48 11.70 26.48
N LEU A 781 -25.70 11.30 26.13
CA LEU A 781 -27.01 11.65 26.69
C LEU A 781 -27.25 10.81 27.95
N VAL A 782 -27.53 11.44 29.11
CA VAL A 782 -27.94 10.69 30.33
C VAL A 782 -29.46 10.70 30.47
N MET A 783 -30.03 9.50 30.66
CA MET A 783 -31.43 9.29 30.99
C MET A 783 -31.56 8.52 32.32
N LEU A 784 -32.40 9.00 33.24
CA LEU A 784 -32.56 8.46 34.60
C LEU A 784 -34.05 8.25 34.93
N ASP A 785 -34.39 7.14 35.58
CA ASP A 785 -35.75 6.88 36.02
C ASP A 785 -36.16 7.82 37.17
N ARG A 786 -37.43 8.22 37.19
CA ARG A 786 -37.93 9.23 38.12
C ARG A 786 -38.06 8.75 39.57
N ALA A 787 -38.10 7.45 39.84
CA ALA A 787 -38.03 6.92 41.21
C ALA A 787 -36.60 7.06 41.75
N THR A 788 -35.58 6.67 40.99
CA THR A 788 -34.18 6.89 41.39
C THR A 788 -33.86 8.38 41.50
N MET A 789 -34.33 9.23 40.58
CA MET A 789 -34.21 10.70 40.69
C MET A 789 -34.80 11.23 42.03
N LYS A 790 -35.95 10.70 42.49
CA LYS A 790 -36.53 11.09 43.78
C LYS A 790 -35.73 10.60 44.99
N GLN A 791 -35.01 9.48 44.85
CA GLN A 791 -34.17 8.91 45.92
C GLN A 791 -32.81 9.59 46.03
N VAL A 792 -32.18 9.90 44.89
CA VAL A 792 -30.89 10.63 44.77
C VAL A 792 -31.06 12.13 45.03
N GLY A 793 -32.25 12.68 44.71
CA GLY A 793 -32.61 14.07 44.94
C GLY A 793 -32.30 14.98 43.74
N PHE A 794 -31.59 16.08 44.01
CA PHE A 794 -31.40 17.19 43.08
C PHE A 794 -29.90 17.50 42.89
N LEU A 795 -29.53 18.28 41.87
CA LEU A 795 -28.17 18.78 41.69
C LEU A 795 -27.81 19.74 42.83
N ASN A 796 -26.57 19.72 43.31
CA ASN A 796 -26.12 20.60 44.40
C ASN A 796 -25.30 21.77 43.84
N PRO A 797 -25.75 23.04 43.99
CA PRO A 797 -25.00 24.22 43.53
C PRO A 797 -23.58 24.38 44.10
N LYS A 798 -23.20 23.64 45.16
CA LYS A 798 -21.79 23.56 45.62
C LYS A 798 -20.85 23.18 44.47
N TYR A 799 -21.27 22.28 43.58
CA TYR A 799 -20.43 21.72 42.53
C TYR A 799 -20.78 22.28 41.14
N ASN A 800 -21.30 23.51 41.02
CA ASN A 800 -21.44 24.14 39.70
C ASN A 800 -20.07 24.16 38.99
N GLY A 801 -19.99 23.59 37.79
CA GLY A 801 -18.75 23.26 37.07
C GLY A 801 -18.47 21.75 36.98
N ALA A 802 -19.06 20.94 37.87
CA ALA A 802 -19.00 19.47 37.91
C ALA A 802 -20.31 18.87 38.51
N GLN A 803 -21.44 19.55 38.32
CA GLN A 803 -22.73 19.24 38.99
C GLN A 803 -23.38 17.95 38.49
N ASP A 804 -23.10 17.61 37.24
CA ASP A 804 -23.35 16.37 36.54
C ASP A 804 -22.51 15.22 37.13
N HIS A 805 -21.22 15.47 37.39
CA HIS A 805 -20.30 14.49 37.97
C HIS A 805 -20.69 14.11 39.41
N ASP A 806 -20.98 15.10 40.28
CA ASP A 806 -21.57 14.86 41.61
C ASP A 806 -22.89 14.08 41.51
N TYR A 807 -23.75 14.42 40.55
CA TYR A 807 -25.04 13.77 40.41
C TYR A 807 -24.89 12.29 40.01
N LEU A 808 -24.01 11.97 39.06
CA LEU A 808 -23.70 10.60 38.65
C LEU A 808 -23.06 9.79 39.79
N LEU A 809 -22.12 10.39 40.53
CA LEU A 809 -21.53 9.79 41.73
C LEU A 809 -22.58 9.50 42.83
N ARG A 810 -23.60 10.36 42.98
CA ARG A 810 -24.74 10.11 43.88
C ARG A 810 -25.77 9.14 43.34
N VAL A 811 -25.86 8.94 42.01
CA VAL A 811 -26.65 7.84 41.44
C VAL A 811 -25.98 6.50 41.72
N SER A 812 -24.65 6.38 41.64
CA SER A 812 -23.93 5.14 41.97
C SER A 812 -23.82 4.84 43.48
N GLU A 813 -24.14 5.80 44.35
CA GLU A 813 -24.42 5.55 45.77
C GLU A 813 -25.76 4.80 45.99
N VAL A 814 -26.66 4.80 45.00
CA VAL A 814 -28.04 4.30 45.11
C VAL A 814 -28.33 3.09 44.21
N LEU A 815 -27.81 3.09 42.97
CA LEU A 815 -27.98 2.01 42.01
C LEU A 815 -26.91 0.93 42.16
N ARG A 816 -27.28 -0.32 41.83
CA ARG A 816 -26.29 -1.37 41.58
C ARG A 816 -25.70 -1.22 40.16
N PRO A 817 -24.50 -1.77 39.88
CA PRO A 817 -23.94 -1.81 38.53
C PRO A 817 -24.89 -2.40 37.47
N ASP A 818 -25.66 -3.44 37.80
CA ASP A 818 -26.64 -4.06 36.89
C ASP A 818 -27.87 -3.17 36.58
N GLU A 819 -28.02 -2.04 37.28
CA GLU A 819 -29.07 -1.05 37.05
C GLU A 819 -28.58 0.18 36.26
N ILE A 820 -27.32 0.18 35.83
CA ILE A 820 -26.70 1.23 35.02
C ILE A 820 -26.30 0.62 33.67
N HIS A 821 -26.89 1.10 32.57
CA HIS A 821 -26.70 0.49 31.24
C HIS A 821 -26.13 1.48 30.23
N HIS A 822 -25.08 1.05 29.53
CA HIS A 822 -24.50 1.78 28.43
C HIS A 822 -25.23 1.43 27.13
N VAL A 823 -25.61 2.45 26.36
CA VAL A 823 -26.15 2.34 25.01
C VAL A 823 -25.03 2.71 24.04
N PRO A 824 -24.22 1.75 23.55
CA PRO A 824 -23.10 2.01 22.65
C PRO A 824 -23.58 2.38 21.24
N GLU A 825 -24.25 3.50 21.10
CA GLU A 825 -24.66 4.13 19.86
C GLU A 825 -24.44 5.63 20.04
N VAL A 826 -23.97 6.35 19.00
CA VAL A 826 -23.86 7.81 19.08
C VAL A 826 -25.26 8.40 19.00
N LEU A 827 -25.74 8.98 20.10
CA LEU A 827 -27.09 9.53 20.21
C LEU A 827 -27.13 11.04 20.51
N TYR A 828 -25.97 11.65 20.71
CA TYR A 828 -25.79 13.05 21.13
C TYR A 828 -24.62 13.69 20.38
N HIS A 829 -24.80 14.93 19.94
CA HIS A 829 -23.75 15.74 19.29
C HIS A 829 -23.51 17.01 20.11
N TRP A 830 -22.33 17.11 20.72
CA TRP A 830 -21.91 18.22 21.58
C TRP A 830 -21.29 19.36 20.76
N ARG A 831 -21.81 20.59 20.87
CA ARG A 831 -21.46 21.70 19.99
C ARG A 831 -20.13 22.37 20.36
N LYS A 832 -19.23 22.43 19.37
CA LYS A 832 -18.04 23.29 19.36
C LYS A 832 -18.38 24.71 18.90
N SER A 833 -18.85 25.56 19.82
CA SER A 833 -18.96 27.01 19.63
C SER A 833 -17.92 27.75 20.48
N GLU A 834 -17.51 28.98 20.12
CA GLU A 834 -16.52 29.78 20.89
C GLU A 834 -16.94 30.04 22.34
N THR A 835 -18.25 30.00 22.62
CA THR A 835 -18.85 30.18 23.95
C THR A 835 -19.10 28.87 24.71
N SER A 836 -18.96 27.72 24.06
CA SER A 836 -19.20 26.40 24.65
C SER A 836 -18.02 25.94 25.53
N THR A 837 -18.33 25.11 26.52
CA THR A 837 -17.34 24.36 27.32
C THR A 837 -16.54 23.38 26.45
N ALA A 838 -17.06 22.98 25.27
CA ALA A 838 -16.37 22.11 24.32
C ALA A 838 -15.14 22.78 23.65
N SER A 839 -15.02 24.11 23.70
CA SER A 839 -13.91 24.86 23.09
C SER A 839 -13.11 25.72 24.09
N SER A 840 -13.78 26.36 25.05
CA SER A 840 -13.14 27.42 25.84
C SER A 840 -12.47 26.89 27.12
N THR A 841 -11.15 27.03 27.20
CA THR A 841 -10.33 26.75 28.41
C THR A 841 -10.51 27.82 29.51
N SER A 842 -11.69 28.42 29.60
CA SER A 842 -12.00 29.64 30.36
C SER A 842 -12.46 29.39 31.80
N ALA A 843 -13.01 28.21 32.09
CA ALA A 843 -13.58 27.85 33.39
C ALA A 843 -12.57 27.37 34.46
N LYS A 844 -11.28 27.25 34.09
CA LYS A 844 -10.25 26.43 34.75
C LYS A 844 -10.47 26.12 36.23
N GLN A 845 -10.20 27.06 37.15
CA GLN A 845 -10.08 26.67 38.56
C GLN A 845 -11.41 26.21 39.20
N TYR A 846 -12.52 26.94 39.02
CA TYR A 846 -13.72 26.66 39.82
C TYR A 846 -14.38 25.32 39.47
N ALA A 847 -14.32 24.90 38.21
CA ALA A 847 -14.84 23.61 37.77
C ALA A 847 -13.97 22.43 38.24
N VAL A 848 -12.65 22.63 38.25
CA VAL A 848 -11.68 21.67 38.77
C VAL A 848 -11.82 21.49 40.28
N ASP A 849 -11.86 22.60 41.03
CA ASP A 849 -12.15 22.60 42.47
C ASP A 849 -13.50 21.89 42.75
N ALA A 850 -14.55 22.20 41.98
CA ALA A 850 -15.87 21.58 42.11
C ALA A 850 -15.84 20.06 41.92
N GLY A 851 -15.08 19.55 40.95
CA GLY A 851 -14.92 18.12 40.71
C GLY A 851 -14.11 17.41 41.80
N VAL A 852 -13.00 18.02 42.25
CA VAL A 852 -12.24 17.52 43.41
C VAL A 852 -13.13 17.44 44.65
N TYR A 853 -13.97 18.45 44.92
CA TYR A 853 -14.94 18.40 46.01
C TYR A 853 -16.05 17.35 45.79
N ALA A 854 -16.53 17.16 44.56
CA ALA A 854 -17.57 16.17 44.25
C ALA A 854 -17.08 14.73 44.54
N ILE A 855 -15.88 14.39 44.08
CA ILE A 855 -15.25 13.09 44.31
C ILE A 855 -14.89 12.94 45.80
N THR A 856 -14.27 13.94 46.43
CA THR A 856 -13.91 13.89 47.86
C THR A 856 -15.13 13.67 48.75
N ASP A 857 -16.20 14.43 48.55
CA ASP A 857 -17.44 14.28 49.31
C ASP A 857 -18.14 12.94 49.01
N HIS A 858 -18.03 12.40 47.79
CA HIS A 858 -18.55 11.07 47.43
C HIS A 858 -17.78 9.95 48.15
N LEU A 859 -16.45 9.95 48.11
CA LEU A 859 -15.64 8.95 48.79
C LEU A 859 -15.85 9.00 50.32
N ALA A 860 -16.00 10.21 50.89
CA ALA A 860 -16.41 10.38 52.29
C ALA A 860 -17.80 9.78 52.58
N ARG A 861 -18.81 9.98 51.72
CA ARG A 861 -20.14 9.33 51.85
C ARG A 861 -20.07 7.80 51.72
N ARG A 862 -19.16 7.28 50.89
CA ARG A 862 -18.88 5.85 50.71
C ARG A 862 -18.00 5.24 51.82
N GLY A 863 -17.51 6.04 52.77
CA GLY A 863 -16.62 5.58 53.83
C GLY A 863 -15.23 5.15 53.34
N LYS A 864 -14.75 5.73 52.22
CA LYS A 864 -13.44 5.44 51.64
C LYS A 864 -12.46 6.58 51.93
N SER A 865 -11.26 6.21 52.37
CA SER A 865 -10.17 7.13 52.69
C SER A 865 -9.29 7.33 51.46
N ALA A 866 -9.16 8.58 51.00
CA ALA A 866 -8.38 8.94 49.82
C ALA A 866 -7.93 10.40 49.87
N GLU A 867 -6.97 10.74 49.01
CA GLU A 867 -6.66 12.10 48.60
C GLU A 867 -6.98 12.26 47.12
N VAL A 868 -7.69 13.34 46.77
CA VAL A 868 -8.12 13.64 45.39
C VAL A 868 -7.39 14.89 44.93
N THR A 869 -6.73 14.81 43.78
CA THR A 869 -6.00 15.92 43.14
C THR A 869 -6.38 16.04 41.67
N SER A 870 -6.16 17.21 41.07
CA SER A 870 -6.33 17.42 39.64
C SER A 870 -5.02 17.23 38.87
N PHE A 871 -5.10 16.72 37.65
CA PHE A 871 -3.98 16.65 36.72
C PHE A 871 -3.89 17.95 35.91
N ASN A 872 -2.74 18.63 35.95
CA ASN A 872 -2.43 19.84 35.16
C ASN A 872 -3.54 20.93 35.17
N ASP A 873 -4.13 21.20 36.33
CA ASP A 873 -5.24 22.15 36.53
C ASP A 873 -6.42 21.97 35.55
N SER A 874 -6.76 20.71 35.27
CA SER A 874 -7.86 20.30 34.39
C SER A 874 -8.88 19.40 35.11
N THR A 875 -10.04 19.16 34.49
CA THR A 875 -11.17 18.37 35.05
C THR A 875 -10.92 16.85 34.98
N TRP A 876 -9.66 16.47 35.22
CA TRP A 876 -9.09 15.15 35.20
C TRP A 876 -8.43 14.91 36.55
N TYR A 877 -8.74 13.81 37.21
CA TYR A 877 -8.48 13.64 38.63
C TYR A 877 -7.66 12.39 38.92
N LYS A 878 -6.77 12.50 39.91
CA LYS A 878 -6.10 11.37 40.54
C LYS A 878 -6.71 11.12 41.91
N VAL A 879 -6.85 9.84 42.25
CA VAL A 879 -7.37 9.38 43.54
C VAL A 879 -6.33 8.47 44.15
N HIS A 880 -5.63 8.98 45.16
CA HIS A 880 -4.65 8.24 45.93
C HIS A 880 -5.34 7.67 47.17
N TRP A 881 -5.62 6.37 47.15
CA TRP A 881 -6.21 5.66 48.28
C TRP A 881 -5.32 5.73 49.53
N LYS A 882 -5.93 5.65 50.70
CA LYS A 882 -5.24 5.73 52.01
C LYS A 882 -5.74 4.64 52.94
N MET A 883 -5.22 3.44 52.73
CA MET A 883 -5.54 2.27 53.54
C MET A 883 -4.53 2.12 54.70
N GLU A 884 -4.88 1.40 55.76
CA GLU A 884 -4.02 1.22 56.95
C GLU A 884 -3.42 -0.19 57.04
N GLN A 885 -4.00 -1.15 56.31
CA GLN A 885 -3.59 -2.55 56.34
C GLN A 885 -2.20 -2.72 55.71
N GLN A 886 -1.46 -3.72 56.21
CA GLN A 886 -0.23 -4.22 55.61
C GLN A 886 -0.27 -5.77 55.55
N PRO A 887 -1.14 -6.36 54.71
CA PRO A 887 -1.18 -7.81 54.49
C PRO A 887 0.14 -8.34 53.91
N LYS A 888 0.42 -9.63 54.09
CA LYS A 888 1.65 -10.22 53.52
C LYS A 888 1.54 -10.33 52.00
N ILE A 889 2.59 -9.90 51.29
CA ILE A 889 2.72 -10.04 49.84
C ILE A 889 3.93 -10.94 49.49
N THR A 890 3.77 -11.83 48.51
CA THR A 890 4.91 -12.53 47.88
C THR A 890 5.05 -12.07 46.43
N ILE A 891 6.26 -11.62 46.06
CA ILE A 891 6.62 -11.34 44.66
C ILE A 891 7.22 -12.60 44.05
N ILE A 892 6.61 -13.12 42.99
CA ILE A 892 7.03 -14.34 42.28
C ILE A 892 7.72 -13.94 40.98
N ILE A 893 9.00 -14.30 40.84
CA ILE A 893 9.84 -13.95 39.69
C ILE A 893 10.47 -15.20 39.08
N PRO A 894 9.89 -15.77 38.01
CA PRO A 894 10.53 -16.85 37.28
C PRO A 894 11.70 -16.35 36.42
N TYR A 895 12.78 -17.14 36.35
CA TYR A 895 13.91 -16.89 35.46
C TYR A 895 14.53 -18.20 34.94
N LYS A 896 15.31 -18.08 33.86
CA LYS A 896 16.21 -19.12 33.38
C LYS A 896 17.45 -18.46 32.77
N GLU A 897 18.63 -18.77 33.33
CA GLU A 897 19.88 -18.05 33.06
C GLU A 897 19.73 -16.52 33.25
N GLN A 898 20.45 -15.68 32.49
CA GLN A 898 20.29 -14.22 32.45
C GLN A 898 20.49 -13.50 33.80
N ILE A 899 21.45 -14.00 34.56
CA ILE A 899 21.72 -13.62 35.94
C ILE A 899 21.88 -12.11 36.14
N LYS A 900 22.51 -11.41 35.18
CA LYS A 900 22.59 -9.95 35.20
C LYS A 900 21.22 -9.26 35.23
N THR A 901 20.29 -9.67 34.36
CA THR A 901 18.95 -9.09 34.25
C THR A 901 18.14 -9.36 35.52
N THR A 902 18.10 -10.62 35.95
CA THR A 902 17.39 -11.04 37.17
C THR A 902 17.94 -10.35 38.41
N ARG A 903 19.26 -10.18 38.53
CA ARG A 903 19.88 -9.43 39.63
C ARG A 903 19.48 -7.96 39.62
N THR A 904 19.51 -7.28 38.46
CA THR A 904 19.05 -5.88 38.36
C THR A 904 17.57 -5.73 38.74
N CYS A 905 16.71 -6.69 38.39
CA CYS A 905 15.30 -6.71 38.83
C CYS A 905 15.17 -6.77 40.36
N ILE A 906 15.92 -7.66 41.01
CA ILE A 906 15.92 -7.80 42.48
C ILE A 906 16.54 -6.56 43.15
N ASP A 907 17.65 -6.04 42.65
CA ASP A 907 18.30 -4.82 43.16
C ASP A 907 17.33 -3.63 43.08
N CYS A 908 16.57 -3.49 41.98
CA CYS A 908 15.51 -2.51 41.83
C CYS A 908 14.38 -2.69 42.86
N ILE A 909 13.91 -3.92 43.10
CA ILE A 909 12.87 -4.19 44.10
C ILE A 909 13.36 -3.86 45.51
N LEU A 910 14.54 -4.35 45.91
CA LEU A 910 15.07 -4.19 47.27
C LEU A 910 15.48 -2.76 47.60
N ALA A 911 15.96 -1.97 46.62
CA ALA A 911 16.27 -0.55 46.81
C ALA A 911 15.05 0.37 46.56
N GLY A 912 14.09 -0.09 45.76
CA GLY A 912 12.96 0.66 45.20
C GLY A 912 11.58 0.19 45.69
N THR A 913 11.49 -0.35 46.90
CA THR A 913 10.20 -0.61 47.58
C THR A 913 10.25 -0.05 49.00
N ASP A 914 9.21 0.68 49.43
CA ASP A 914 9.09 1.20 50.81
C ASP A 914 8.07 0.43 51.68
N TYR A 915 7.38 -0.55 51.09
CA TYR A 915 6.50 -1.48 51.80
C TYR A 915 7.31 -2.51 52.59
N GLU A 916 6.96 -2.77 53.86
CA GLU A 916 7.77 -3.64 54.73
C GLU A 916 7.39 -5.13 54.66
N ASN A 917 6.10 -5.47 54.54
CA ASN A 917 5.59 -6.84 54.69
C ASN A 917 5.57 -7.66 53.38
N PHE A 918 6.73 -7.81 52.73
CA PHE A 918 6.87 -8.63 51.53
C PHE A 918 8.05 -9.60 51.56
N ASP A 919 7.90 -10.72 50.85
CA ASP A 919 9.01 -11.61 50.46
C ASP A 919 9.05 -11.82 48.94
N VAL A 920 10.17 -12.37 48.44
CA VAL A 920 10.39 -12.68 47.02
C VAL A 920 10.65 -14.18 46.87
N ILE A 921 9.92 -14.84 45.96
CA ILE A 921 10.25 -16.18 45.47
C ILE A 921 10.84 -16.07 44.07
N LEU A 922 12.14 -16.33 43.96
CA LEU A 922 12.82 -16.48 42.67
C LEU A 922 12.64 -17.91 42.18
N VAL A 923 12.06 -18.10 41.00
CA VAL A 923 11.78 -19.44 40.45
C VAL A 923 12.79 -19.78 39.36
N ASP A 924 13.82 -20.53 39.73
CA ASP A 924 14.85 -21.02 38.81
C ASP A 924 14.27 -22.18 37.98
N ASN A 925 13.86 -21.91 36.74
CA ASN A 925 13.38 -22.93 35.80
C ASN A 925 14.57 -23.68 35.18
N TRP A 926 15.28 -24.45 36.00
CA TRP A 926 16.34 -25.37 35.60
C TRP A 926 17.49 -24.70 34.84
N SER A 927 18.06 -23.63 35.42
CA SER A 927 19.33 -23.06 34.95
C SER A 927 20.48 -24.04 35.19
N THR A 928 21.53 -23.96 34.38
CA THR A 928 22.62 -24.94 34.31
C THR A 928 24.02 -24.33 34.34
N SER A 929 24.14 -23.00 34.22
CA SER A 929 25.43 -22.32 34.35
C SER A 929 25.94 -22.26 35.81
N GLU A 930 27.26 -22.20 35.96
CA GLU A 930 27.93 -21.96 37.25
C GLU A 930 27.57 -20.59 37.84
N GLU A 931 27.39 -19.58 36.98
CA GLU A 931 26.89 -18.25 37.34
C GLU A 931 25.48 -18.31 37.94
N ALA A 932 24.58 -19.14 37.37
CA ALA A 932 23.23 -19.32 37.89
C ALA A 932 23.21 -20.05 39.24
N MET A 933 24.06 -21.07 39.42
CA MET A 933 24.17 -21.78 40.70
C MET A 933 24.72 -20.85 41.80
N GLN A 934 25.79 -20.09 41.53
CA GLN A 934 26.31 -19.10 42.47
C GLN A 934 25.27 -18.01 42.80
N PHE A 935 24.53 -17.51 41.80
CA PHE A 935 23.48 -16.53 42.01
C PHE A 935 22.33 -17.06 42.89
N SER A 936 21.91 -18.31 42.69
CA SER A 936 20.91 -18.95 43.56
C SER A 936 21.39 -19.05 45.00
N GLU A 937 22.67 -19.39 45.24
CA GLU A 937 23.26 -19.41 46.58
C GLU A 937 23.40 -18.02 47.20
N GLU A 938 23.74 -16.99 46.42
CA GLU A 938 23.82 -15.60 46.88
C GLU A 938 22.45 -15.02 47.23
N MET A 939 21.44 -15.20 46.37
CA MET A 939 20.10 -14.67 46.61
C MET A 939 19.41 -15.40 47.78
N GLY A 940 19.64 -16.70 47.94
CA GLY A 940 19.14 -17.49 49.07
C GLY A 940 19.76 -17.16 50.44
N GLN A 941 20.68 -16.19 50.51
CA GLN A 941 21.24 -15.64 51.75
C GLN A 941 20.62 -14.31 52.18
N LEU A 942 19.69 -13.75 51.40
CA LEU A 942 18.99 -12.50 51.73
C LEU A 942 17.71 -12.80 52.52
N ASP A 943 17.51 -12.12 53.66
CA ASP A 943 16.42 -12.43 54.62
C ASP A 943 15.00 -12.46 53.99
N ASN A 944 14.77 -11.64 52.96
CA ASN A 944 13.47 -11.52 52.27
C ASN A 944 13.38 -12.28 50.94
N VAL A 945 14.38 -13.10 50.56
CA VAL A 945 14.44 -13.77 49.25
C VAL A 945 14.63 -15.28 49.40
N ARG A 946 13.75 -16.04 48.74
CA ARG A 946 13.81 -17.51 48.68
C ARG A 946 13.93 -17.97 47.23
N VAL A 947 14.87 -18.87 46.95
CA VAL A 947 14.99 -19.50 45.63
C VAL A 947 14.25 -20.83 45.62
N LEU A 948 13.36 -21.01 44.65
CA LEU A 948 12.67 -22.25 44.33
C LEU A 948 13.16 -22.77 42.98
N ARG A 949 13.90 -23.89 42.98
CA ARG A 949 14.36 -24.53 41.74
C ARG A 949 13.34 -25.55 41.24
N VAL A 950 12.98 -25.44 39.96
CA VAL A 950 12.05 -26.34 39.26
C VAL A 950 12.79 -27.01 38.11
N GLU A 951 13.06 -28.30 38.22
CA GLU A 951 13.81 -29.08 37.22
C GLU A 951 12.89 -29.69 36.14
N GLU A 952 12.13 -28.83 35.47
CA GLU A 952 11.14 -29.19 34.45
C GLU A 952 11.31 -28.36 33.15
N GLU A 953 10.57 -28.72 32.11
CA GLU A 953 10.47 -27.90 30.89
C GLU A 953 9.74 -26.57 31.17
N PHE A 954 10.07 -25.51 30.43
CA PHE A 954 9.56 -24.18 30.71
C PHE A 954 8.05 -24.08 30.47
N ASN A 955 7.31 -23.88 31.56
CA ASN A 955 5.87 -23.63 31.58
C ASN A 955 5.62 -22.53 32.62
N TYR A 956 5.38 -21.31 32.13
CA TYR A 956 5.19 -20.09 32.93
C TYR A 956 4.03 -20.23 33.91
N SER A 957 2.91 -20.79 33.46
CA SER A 957 1.72 -21.06 34.29
C SER A 957 2.05 -21.98 35.46
N ARG A 958 2.82 -23.04 35.19
CA ARG A 958 3.20 -24.05 36.17
C ARG A 958 4.23 -23.55 37.20
N ILE A 959 5.28 -22.86 36.78
CA ILE A 959 6.29 -22.35 37.73
C ILE A 959 5.73 -21.28 38.67
N ASN A 960 4.85 -20.41 38.17
CA ASN A 960 4.12 -19.45 39.02
C ASN A 960 3.15 -20.16 39.98
N ASN A 961 2.38 -21.15 39.51
CA ASN A 961 1.53 -21.97 40.39
C ASN A 961 2.33 -22.69 41.48
N LEU A 962 3.51 -23.25 41.16
CA LEU A 962 4.38 -23.93 42.14
C LEU A 962 4.92 -22.97 43.21
N ALA A 963 5.35 -21.77 42.81
CA ALA A 963 5.81 -20.73 43.74
C ALA A 963 4.67 -20.20 44.62
N ALA A 964 3.48 -19.95 44.05
CA ALA A 964 2.30 -19.53 44.80
C ALA A 964 1.89 -20.60 45.83
N ARG A 965 1.92 -21.90 45.48
CA ARG A 965 1.68 -23.02 46.42
C ARG A 965 2.73 -23.09 47.56
N ALA A 966 3.90 -22.47 47.38
CA ALA A 966 4.96 -22.42 48.38
C ALA A 966 4.90 -21.18 49.29
N SER A 967 3.93 -20.28 49.09
CA SER A 967 3.71 -19.09 49.91
C SER A 967 2.46 -19.21 50.80
N ASP A 968 2.50 -18.49 51.93
CA ASP A 968 1.41 -18.24 52.87
C ASP A 968 0.89 -16.79 52.82
N ALA A 969 1.33 -16.00 51.83
CA ALA A 969 0.93 -14.62 51.63
C ALA A 969 -0.56 -14.45 51.25
N GLU A 970 -1.13 -13.31 51.63
CA GLU A 970 -2.51 -12.92 51.32
C GLU A 970 -2.65 -12.40 49.89
N PHE A 971 -1.55 -11.91 49.31
CA PHE A 971 -1.45 -11.43 47.93
C PHE A 971 -0.20 -12.00 47.25
N PHE A 972 -0.32 -12.25 45.94
CA PHE A 972 0.80 -12.59 45.07
C PHE A 972 1.00 -11.46 44.06
N VAL A 973 2.26 -11.08 43.81
CA VAL A 973 2.66 -10.33 42.62
C VAL A 973 3.31 -11.31 41.66
N LEU A 974 2.75 -11.49 40.47
CA LEU A 974 3.41 -12.21 39.38
C LEU A 974 4.23 -11.19 38.58
N MET A 975 5.54 -11.41 38.39
CA MET A 975 6.43 -10.41 37.79
C MET A 975 7.54 -11.06 36.97
N ASN A 976 7.85 -10.53 35.79
CA ASN A 976 8.97 -11.01 34.97
C ASN A 976 10.33 -10.50 35.49
N ASN A 977 11.40 -11.25 35.20
CA ASN A 977 12.77 -10.90 35.59
C ASN A 977 13.40 -9.74 34.78
N ASP A 978 12.69 -9.19 33.78
CA ASP A 978 13.10 -8.09 32.90
C ASP A 978 12.23 -6.82 33.05
N LEU A 979 11.48 -6.70 34.17
CA LEU A 979 10.73 -5.51 34.55
C LEU A 979 11.41 -4.79 35.73
N PHE A 980 11.62 -3.47 35.61
CA PHE A 980 12.36 -2.65 36.54
C PHE A 980 11.49 -1.55 37.16
N VAL A 981 11.26 -1.66 38.47
CA VAL A 981 10.53 -0.67 39.28
C VAL A 981 11.40 0.54 39.63
N THR A 982 10.80 1.73 39.72
CA THR A 982 11.54 2.99 39.99
C THR A 982 10.89 3.89 41.06
N ASP A 983 9.56 3.88 41.19
CA ASP A 983 8.87 4.50 42.33
C ASP A 983 8.90 3.57 43.55
N LYS A 984 9.24 4.09 44.73
CA LYS A 984 9.30 3.29 45.97
C LYS A 984 7.93 2.83 46.46
N SER A 985 6.89 3.61 46.16
CA SER A 985 5.52 3.40 46.61
C SER A 985 4.72 2.48 45.68
N TRP A 986 5.36 1.86 44.67
CA TRP A 986 4.71 1.05 43.64
C TRP A 986 3.83 -0.07 44.25
N LEU A 987 4.38 -0.81 45.22
CA LEU A 987 3.72 -1.94 45.84
C LEU A 987 2.56 -1.50 46.74
N ARG A 988 2.71 -0.36 47.42
CA ARG A 988 1.65 0.28 48.20
C ARG A 988 0.49 0.75 47.30
N THR A 989 0.82 1.32 46.14
CA THR A 989 -0.14 1.85 45.17
C THR A 989 -1.04 0.75 44.61
N ILE A 990 -0.47 -0.37 44.13
CA ILE A 990 -1.27 -1.49 43.60
C ILE A 990 -2.02 -2.23 44.70
N LEU A 991 -1.46 -2.32 45.92
CA LEU A 991 -2.14 -2.89 47.07
C LEU A 991 -3.38 -2.08 47.46
N ASP A 992 -3.29 -0.76 47.50
CA ASP A 992 -4.41 0.06 47.99
C ASP A 992 -5.57 0.12 46.99
N GLU A 993 -5.31 0.01 45.68
CA GLU A 993 -6.34 -0.28 44.66
C GLU A 993 -7.03 -1.65 44.85
N ALA A 994 -6.32 -2.65 45.40
CA ALA A 994 -6.91 -3.96 45.69
C ALA A 994 -7.64 -4.02 47.04
N LEU A 995 -7.22 -3.22 48.02
CA LEU A 995 -7.81 -3.14 49.35
C LEU A 995 -9.05 -2.23 49.42
N VAL A 996 -9.19 -1.26 48.50
CA VAL A 996 -10.30 -0.28 48.55
C VAL A 996 -11.68 -0.95 48.34
N ASP A 997 -11.76 -2.04 47.59
CA ASP A 997 -13.00 -2.77 47.33
C ASP A 997 -12.69 -4.28 47.25
N GLU A 998 -13.36 -5.08 48.08
CA GLU A 998 -13.18 -6.54 48.14
C GLU A 998 -13.49 -7.24 46.81
N GLN A 999 -14.19 -6.58 45.89
CA GLN A 999 -14.42 -7.05 44.52
C GLN A 999 -13.20 -6.92 43.62
N VAL A 1000 -12.16 -6.15 43.96
CA VAL A 1000 -10.94 -6.06 43.13
C VAL A 1000 -10.08 -7.30 43.35
N GLY A 1001 -10.01 -8.13 42.31
CA GLY A 1001 -9.24 -9.38 42.33
C GLY A 1001 -7.81 -9.22 41.81
N ILE A 1002 -7.63 -8.40 40.78
CA ILE A 1002 -6.33 -8.15 40.12
C ILE A 1002 -6.09 -6.65 39.97
N VAL A 1003 -4.84 -6.21 40.17
CA VAL A 1003 -4.36 -4.85 39.83
C VAL A 1003 -3.09 -4.94 38.98
N GLY A 1004 -3.04 -4.24 37.84
CA GLY A 1004 -1.87 -4.14 36.97
C GLY A 1004 -1.41 -2.70 36.74
N GLY A 1005 -0.12 -2.53 36.41
CA GLY A 1005 0.52 -1.22 36.21
C GLY A 1005 0.62 -0.74 34.77
N LYS A 1006 1.16 0.47 34.58
CA LYS A 1006 1.56 1.03 33.29
C LYS A 1006 3.02 0.70 33.02
N PHE A 1007 3.29 0.03 31.91
CA PHE A 1007 4.65 -0.35 31.53
C PHE A 1007 5.10 0.38 30.29
N VAL A 1008 6.33 0.88 30.31
CA VAL A 1008 6.99 1.59 29.21
C VAL A 1008 8.21 0.83 28.73
N TYR A 1009 8.49 0.95 27.44
CA TYR A 1009 9.77 0.58 26.87
C TYR A 1009 10.87 1.55 27.33
N PRO A 1010 12.17 1.18 27.23
CA PRO A 1010 13.30 2.07 27.56
C PRO A 1010 13.38 3.37 26.74
N ASN A 1011 12.57 3.52 25.69
CA ASN A 1011 12.40 4.75 24.92
C ASN A 1011 11.23 5.64 25.42
N ARG A 1012 10.67 5.34 26.61
CA ARG A 1012 9.56 6.06 27.27
C ARG A 1012 8.24 6.08 26.46
N ARG A 1013 8.05 5.12 25.55
CA ARG A 1013 6.74 4.82 24.96
C ARG A 1013 6.02 3.74 25.76
N VAL A 1014 4.71 3.87 25.88
CA VAL A 1014 3.81 2.90 26.50
C VAL A 1014 3.90 1.57 25.76
N GLN A 1015 4.17 0.50 26.50
CA GLN A 1015 3.98 -0.88 26.10
C GLN A 1015 2.61 -1.40 26.57
N HIS A 1016 2.25 -1.12 27.83
CA HIS A 1016 1.05 -1.66 28.47
C HIS A 1016 0.26 -0.57 29.20
N ALA A 1017 -1.01 -0.42 28.82
CA ALA A 1017 -2.00 0.40 29.51
C ALA A 1017 -3.33 -0.38 29.71
N GLY A 1018 -3.23 -1.62 30.19
CA GLY A 1018 -4.28 -2.63 30.14
C GLY A 1018 -4.25 -3.45 28.83
N VAL A 1019 -5.13 -4.45 28.74
CA VAL A 1019 -5.34 -5.30 27.55
C VAL A 1019 -6.77 -5.15 27.04
N VAL A 1020 -6.92 -5.08 25.72
CA VAL A 1020 -8.19 -5.18 24.99
C VAL A 1020 -8.34 -6.58 24.42
N LEU A 1021 -9.50 -7.21 24.57
CA LEU A 1021 -9.78 -8.55 24.06
C LEU A 1021 -10.14 -8.54 22.56
N GLY A 1022 -10.01 -9.70 21.91
CA GLY A 1022 -10.37 -9.96 20.51
C GLY A 1022 -9.45 -9.35 19.46
N VAL A 1023 -8.76 -8.25 19.80
CA VAL A 1023 -7.81 -7.60 18.90
C VAL A 1023 -6.67 -8.57 18.54
N GLY A 1024 -6.42 -8.75 17.25
CA GLY A 1024 -5.46 -9.76 16.76
C GLY A 1024 -5.93 -11.20 16.94
N GLY A 1025 -7.22 -11.43 17.18
CA GLY A 1025 -7.86 -12.74 17.37
C GLY A 1025 -8.09 -13.13 18.83
N VAL A 1026 -7.23 -12.67 19.77
CA VAL A 1026 -7.36 -12.98 21.21
C VAL A 1026 -7.21 -11.75 22.10
N ALA A 1027 -6.11 -11.01 22.00
CA ALA A 1027 -5.82 -9.90 22.89
C ALA A 1027 -4.70 -9.00 22.35
N CYS A 1028 -4.77 -7.70 22.65
CA CYS A 1028 -3.70 -6.74 22.34
C CYS A 1028 -3.52 -5.71 23.47
N HIS A 1029 -2.30 -5.19 23.60
CA HIS A 1029 -1.98 -4.17 24.60
C HIS A 1029 -2.61 -2.82 24.25
N SER A 1030 -3.42 -2.31 25.18
CA SER A 1030 -4.08 -1.01 25.08
C SER A 1030 -3.05 0.12 24.97
N HIS A 1031 -3.32 1.09 24.09
CA HIS A 1031 -2.51 2.30 23.86
C HIS A 1031 -1.02 2.10 23.52
N SER A 1032 -0.58 0.89 23.15
CA SER A 1032 0.83 0.63 22.84
C SER A 1032 1.39 1.59 21.77
N GLY A 1033 2.60 2.09 22.01
CA GLY A 1033 3.37 2.99 21.14
C GLY A 1033 3.20 4.49 21.37
N ILE A 1034 2.24 4.96 22.19
CA ILE A 1034 2.16 6.39 22.56
C ILE A 1034 3.27 6.79 23.55
N GLY A 1035 3.65 8.06 23.62
CA GLY A 1035 4.52 8.59 24.69
C GLY A 1035 3.88 8.48 26.07
N GLU A 1036 4.68 8.38 27.13
CA GLU A 1036 4.17 8.03 28.46
C GLU A 1036 3.14 9.02 29.06
N ASP A 1037 3.29 10.32 28.84
CA ASP A 1037 2.34 11.36 29.27
C ASP A 1037 1.25 11.67 28.22
N GLU A 1038 1.25 10.98 27.07
CA GLU A 1038 0.19 11.18 26.07
C GLU A 1038 -1.17 10.67 26.60
N PRO A 1039 -2.27 11.43 26.41
CA PRO A 1039 -3.59 11.05 26.94
C PRO A 1039 -4.13 9.73 26.36
N GLY A 1040 -3.73 9.39 25.13
CA GLY A 1040 -4.36 8.31 24.38
C GLY A 1040 -5.82 8.61 24.04
N TYR A 1041 -6.57 7.58 23.65
CA TYR A 1041 -7.98 7.73 23.29
C TYR A 1041 -8.81 8.10 24.52
N ALA A 1042 -9.63 9.15 24.41
CA ALA A 1042 -10.48 9.68 25.48
C ALA A 1042 -9.74 9.91 26.83
N ALA A 1043 -8.46 10.28 26.78
CA ALA A 1043 -7.56 10.44 27.94
C ALA A 1043 -7.38 9.18 28.82
N ARG A 1044 -7.78 7.99 28.33
CA ARG A 1044 -7.78 6.74 29.10
C ARG A 1044 -6.38 6.23 29.49
N ALA A 1045 -5.29 6.71 28.89
CA ALA A 1045 -3.94 6.34 29.31
C ALA A 1045 -3.45 7.09 30.56
N LEU A 1046 -4.28 7.98 31.14
CA LEU A 1046 -3.97 8.80 32.33
C LEU A 1046 -4.81 8.45 33.57
N PHE A 1047 -5.81 7.56 33.47
CA PHE A 1047 -6.71 7.23 34.57
C PHE A 1047 -6.65 5.76 34.96
N ALA A 1048 -6.56 5.50 36.27
CA ALA A 1048 -6.87 4.18 36.80
C ALA A 1048 -8.34 3.81 36.47
N GLN A 1049 -8.56 2.59 35.99
CA GLN A 1049 -9.86 2.15 35.47
C GLN A 1049 -10.03 0.63 35.58
N GLU A 1050 -11.27 0.15 35.59
CA GLU A 1050 -11.55 -1.28 35.37
C GLU A 1050 -11.23 -1.63 33.91
N VAL A 1051 -10.66 -2.81 33.67
CA VAL A 1051 -10.28 -3.35 32.35
C VAL A 1051 -10.65 -4.83 32.23
N SER A 1052 -10.56 -5.40 31.02
CA SER A 1052 -10.83 -6.82 30.79
C SER A 1052 -9.65 -7.72 31.15
N ALA A 1053 -8.42 -7.28 30.90
CA ALA A 1053 -7.20 -7.95 31.38
C ALA A 1053 -6.04 -6.97 31.59
N VAL A 1054 -5.04 -7.41 32.36
CA VAL A 1054 -3.69 -6.83 32.50
C VAL A 1054 -2.66 -7.93 32.28
N THR A 1055 -1.41 -7.59 31.95
CA THR A 1055 -0.39 -8.62 31.71
C THR A 1055 0.32 -9.09 32.97
N ALA A 1056 0.71 -10.36 33.03
CA ALA A 1056 1.52 -10.90 34.13
C ALA A 1056 3.02 -10.53 34.05
N ALA A 1057 3.41 -9.63 33.13
CA ALA A 1057 4.73 -8.98 33.21
C ALA A 1057 4.94 -8.26 34.56
N CYS A 1058 3.88 -7.62 35.08
CA CYS A 1058 3.70 -7.42 36.52
C CYS A 1058 2.20 -7.23 36.86
N LEU A 1059 1.62 -8.10 37.70
CA LEU A 1059 0.28 -7.91 38.28
C LEU A 1059 0.23 -8.36 39.73
N LEU A 1060 -0.59 -7.69 40.54
CA LEU A 1060 -1.01 -8.11 41.89
C LEU A 1060 -2.32 -8.90 41.79
N ILE A 1061 -2.45 -9.99 42.54
CA ILE A 1061 -3.69 -10.76 42.71
C ILE A 1061 -3.84 -11.21 44.17
N ARG A 1062 -5.08 -11.21 44.68
CA ARG A 1062 -5.39 -11.80 46.00
C ARG A 1062 -5.23 -13.32 45.96
N ALA A 1063 -4.59 -13.90 46.97
CA ALA A 1063 -4.31 -15.33 47.03
C ALA A 1063 -5.58 -16.20 47.12
N ASP A 1064 -6.63 -15.73 47.81
CA ASP A 1064 -7.91 -16.43 47.90
C ASP A 1064 -8.60 -16.55 46.53
N ILE A 1065 -8.66 -15.45 45.78
CA ILE A 1065 -9.19 -15.40 44.42
C ILE A 1065 -8.34 -16.23 43.45
N TYR A 1066 -6.99 -16.18 43.56
CA TYR A 1066 -6.08 -16.98 42.73
C TYR A 1066 -6.41 -18.48 42.82
N TRP A 1067 -6.61 -19.00 44.03
CA TRP A 1067 -6.97 -20.40 44.23
C TRP A 1067 -8.42 -20.72 43.86
N GLN A 1068 -9.36 -19.79 44.11
CA GLN A 1068 -10.76 -19.92 43.71
C GLN A 1068 -10.94 -20.10 42.20
N VAL A 1069 -10.11 -19.45 41.38
CA VAL A 1069 -10.14 -19.59 39.91
C VAL A 1069 -9.20 -20.67 39.35
N GLY A 1070 -8.55 -21.44 40.22
CA GLY A 1070 -7.65 -22.53 39.85
C GLY A 1070 -6.23 -22.11 39.42
N GLY A 1071 -5.83 -20.86 39.65
CA GLY A 1071 -4.53 -20.32 39.26
C GLY A 1071 -4.35 -20.15 37.75
N LEU A 1072 -3.11 -20.24 37.26
CA LEU A 1072 -2.78 -20.23 35.84
C LEU A 1072 -3.00 -21.63 35.22
N ASP A 1073 -3.36 -21.70 33.93
CA ASP A 1073 -3.63 -22.96 33.23
C ASP A 1073 -2.33 -23.67 32.84
N GLU A 1074 -1.90 -24.63 33.66
CA GLU A 1074 -0.67 -25.42 33.44
C GLU A 1074 -0.73 -26.33 32.21
N GLN A 1075 -1.92 -26.60 31.61
CA GLN A 1075 -2.12 -27.65 30.61
C GLN A 1075 -2.27 -27.11 29.19
N HIS A 1076 -3.03 -26.02 29.02
CA HIS A 1076 -3.37 -25.49 27.69
C HIS A 1076 -2.75 -24.13 27.36
N LEU A 1077 -2.28 -23.38 28.36
CA LEU A 1077 -1.72 -22.03 28.21
C LEU A 1077 -0.37 -21.94 28.95
N ALA A 1078 0.60 -22.72 28.50
CA ALA A 1078 1.88 -22.85 29.19
C ALA A 1078 2.76 -21.58 29.14
N VAL A 1079 2.60 -20.72 28.12
CA VAL A 1079 3.55 -19.65 27.78
C VAL A 1079 2.89 -18.36 27.26
N ALA A 1080 1.76 -18.45 26.55
CA ALA A 1080 1.00 -17.31 26.01
C ALA A 1080 -0.44 -17.26 26.56
N PHE A 1081 -1.02 -16.05 26.60
CA PHE A 1081 -2.40 -15.74 27.00
C PHE A 1081 -2.88 -16.22 28.40
N ASN A 1082 -2.00 -16.80 29.21
CA ASN A 1082 -2.33 -17.30 30.56
C ASN A 1082 -2.74 -16.17 31.53
N ASP A 1083 -2.21 -14.97 31.34
CA ASP A 1083 -2.58 -13.76 32.06
C ASP A 1083 -3.97 -13.24 31.66
N VAL A 1084 -4.28 -13.30 30.36
CA VAL A 1084 -5.63 -13.01 29.83
C VAL A 1084 -6.66 -14.05 30.32
N ASP A 1085 -6.33 -15.34 30.33
CA ASP A 1085 -7.17 -16.40 30.90
C ASP A 1085 -7.38 -16.22 32.41
N LEU A 1086 -6.33 -15.91 33.17
CA LEU A 1086 -6.45 -15.61 34.60
C LEU A 1086 -7.39 -14.42 34.84
N CYS A 1087 -7.19 -13.31 34.12
CA CYS A 1087 -8.07 -12.14 34.19
C CYS A 1087 -9.53 -12.48 33.83
N LEU A 1088 -9.75 -13.26 32.76
CA LEU A 1088 -11.09 -13.67 32.36
C LEU A 1088 -11.77 -14.57 33.40
N LYS A 1089 -11.07 -15.55 33.99
CA LYS A 1089 -11.63 -16.39 35.06
C LYS A 1089 -11.97 -15.58 36.31
N VAL A 1090 -11.13 -14.61 36.68
CA VAL A 1090 -11.39 -13.68 37.80
C VAL A 1090 -12.64 -12.84 37.52
N ARG A 1091 -12.81 -12.32 36.30
CA ARG A 1091 -14.01 -11.57 35.89
C ARG A 1091 -15.27 -12.43 35.85
N LEU A 1092 -15.17 -13.67 35.35
CA LEU A 1092 -16.29 -14.62 35.30
C LEU A 1092 -16.70 -15.13 36.70
N ALA A 1093 -15.78 -15.11 37.67
CA ALA A 1093 -16.07 -15.35 39.08
C ALA A 1093 -16.72 -14.13 39.79
N GLY A 1094 -16.89 -13.00 39.10
CA GLY A 1094 -17.57 -11.80 39.61
C GLY A 1094 -16.65 -10.71 40.18
N TYR A 1095 -15.33 -10.84 40.02
CA TYR A 1095 -14.34 -9.87 40.50
C TYR A 1095 -13.90 -8.90 39.39
N LYS A 1096 -13.26 -7.80 39.81
CA LYS A 1096 -12.76 -6.73 38.95
C LYS A 1096 -11.27 -6.93 38.68
N VAL A 1097 -10.86 -6.50 37.49
CA VAL A 1097 -9.46 -6.31 37.11
C VAL A 1097 -9.28 -4.81 36.93
N VAL A 1098 -8.38 -4.22 37.70
CA VAL A 1098 -8.08 -2.77 37.66
C VAL A 1098 -6.71 -2.57 37.02
N TRP A 1099 -6.60 -1.53 36.21
CA TRP A 1099 -5.32 -1.02 35.74
C TRP A 1099 -5.07 0.37 36.33
N THR A 1100 -3.86 0.67 36.77
CA THR A 1100 -3.44 1.97 37.32
C THR A 1100 -2.21 2.53 36.59
N PRO A 1101 -2.25 3.80 36.12
CA PRO A 1101 -1.09 4.52 35.60
C PRO A 1101 -0.14 5.03 36.68
N GLU A 1102 -0.54 5.03 37.96
CA GLU A 1102 0.30 5.44 39.09
C GLU A 1102 1.42 4.42 39.37
N PHE A 1103 1.20 3.12 39.10
CA PHE A 1103 2.30 2.15 39.05
C PHE A 1103 2.98 2.19 37.68
N LEU A 1104 4.06 2.98 37.56
CA LEU A 1104 4.90 3.06 36.37
C LEU A 1104 6.19 2.22 36.52
N ALA A 1105 6.48 1.35 35.55
CA ALA A 1105 7.74 0.60 35.49
C ALA A 1105 8.27 0.46 34.05
N GLU A 1106 9.57 0.22 33.92
CA GLU A 1106 10.24 -0.01 32.62
C GLU A 1106 10.37 -1.51 32.36
N HIS A 1107 9.94 -1.99 31.19
CA HIS A 1107 9.93 -3.42 30.84
C HIS A 1107 10.79 -3.67 29.59
N HIS A 1108 11.83 -4.50 29.75
CA HIS A 1108 12.82 -4.82 28.72
C HIS A 1108 12.34 -6.01 27.87
N GLU A 1109 11.21 -5.82 27.20
CA GLU A 1109 10.44 -6.88 26.55
C GLU A 1109 11.28 -7.81 25.67
N SER A 1110 11.02 -9.11 25.79
CA SER A 1110 11.65 -10.17 25.00
C SER A 1110 13.17 -10.33 25.16
N LEU A 1111 13.87 -9.54 26.00
CA LEU A 1111 15.23 -9.90 26.42
C LEU A 1111 15.24 -11.28 27.10
N SER A 1112 14.20 -11.59 27.88
CA SER A 1112 14.07 -12.87 28.59
C SER A 1112 13.76 -14.10 27.73
N ARG A 1113 13.07 -13.93 26.59
CA ARG A 1113 12.42 -15.04 25.85
C ARG A 1113 12.71 -15.11 24.35
N GLY A 1114 13.03 -13.97 23.71
CA GLY A 1114 12.97 -13.79 22.26
C GLY A 1114 11.55 -13.98 21.66
N SER A 1115 11.29 -13.40 20.48
CA SER A 1115 9.99 -13.56 19.80
C SER A 1115 9.62 -15.04 19.61
N ASP A 1116 8.32 -15.34 19.67
CA ASP A 1116 7.78 -16.66 19.37
C ASP A 1116 7.72 -16.94 17.85
N GLU A 1117 7.82 -15.91 17.00
CA GLU A 1117 7.82 -15.98 15.52
C GLU A 1117 9.09 -16.65 14.93
N ILE A 1118 10.13 -16.86 15.74
CA ILE A 1118 11.48 -17.22 15.26
C ILE A 1118 11.68 -18.75 15.14
N ARG A 1119 10.75 -19.59 15.63
CA ARG A 1119 10.88 -21.06 15.58
C ARG A 1119 9.54 -21.78 15.37
N PRO A 1120 9.44 -22.77 14.44
CA PRO A 1120 8.18 -23.50 14.18
C PRO A 1120 7.55 -24.19 15.40
N GLU A 1121 8.37 -24.64 16.35
CA GLU A 1121 7.88 -25.28 17.60
C GLU A 1121 7.18 -24.26 18.52
N LYS A 1122 7.67 -23.01 18.57
CA LYS A 1122 7.05 -21.89 19.30
C LYS A 1122 5.74 -21.46 18.60
N GLU A 1123 5.76 -21.39 17.27
CA GLU A 1123 4.60 -21.06 16.43
C GLU A 1123 3.45 -22.07 16.61
N ALA A 1124 3.73 -23.37 16.53
CA ALA A 1124 2.73 -24.43 16.72
C ALA A 1124 2.11 -24.42 18.13
N ARG A 1125 2.92 -24.16 19.16
CA ARG A 1125 2.45 -23.96 20.54
C ARG A 1125 1.55 -22.72 20.64
N PHE A 1126 2.01 -21.58 20.15
CA PHE A 1126 1.28 -20.32 20.18
C PHE A 1126 -0.09 -20.42 19.46
N PHE A 1127 -0.15 -21.13 18.32
CA PHE A 1127 -1.41 -21.39 17.63
C PHE A 1127 -2.39 -22.23 18.46
N HIS A 1128 -1.90 -23.24 19.20
CA HIS A 1128 -2.76 -24.03 20.11
C HIS A 1128 -3.25 -23.22 21.32
N GLU A 1129 -2.39 -22.38 21.89
CA GLU A 1129 -2.74 -21.46 22.99
C GLU A 1129 -3.80 -20.43 22.51
N MET A 1130 -3.61 -19.86 21.32
CA MET A 1130 -4.57 -18.96 20.67
C MET A 1130 -5.91 -19.64 20.39
N GLN A 1131 -5.91 -20.84 19.81
CA GLN A 1131 -7.12 -21.61 19.52
C GLN A 1131 -7.88 -21.98 20.80
N THR A 1132 -7.16 -22.33 21.88
CA THR A 1132 -7.76 -22.57 23.20
C THR A 1132 -8.54 -21.35 23.70
N MET A 1133 -7.98 -20.14 23.57
CA MET A 1133 -8.65 -18.90 23.97
C MET A 1133 -9.89 -18.60 23.12
N ILE A 1134 -9.82 -18.85 21.81
CA ILE A 1134 -10.95 -18.67 20.88
C ILE A 1134 -12.09 -19.65 21.20
N GLU A 1135 -11.78 -20.91 21.49
CA GLU A 1135 -12.78 -21.93 21.85
C GLU A 1135 -13.38 -21.70 23.24
N ARG A 1136 -12.57 -21.27 24.21
CA ARG A 1136 -12.99 -21.06 25.61
C ARG A 1136 -13.76 -19.76 25.82
N TYR A 1137 -13.39 -18.68 25.12
CA TYR A 1137 -13.88 -17.33 25.39
C TYR A 1137 -14.42 -16.57 24.17
N GLY A 1138 -14.55 -17.22 23.01
CA GLY A 1138 -14.79 -16.56 21.72
C GLY A 1138 -15.95 -15.55 21.61
N ASP A 1139 -16.93 -15.54 22.52
CA ASP A 1139 -17.97 -14.49 22.56
C ASP A 1139 -17.60 -13.31 23.48
N TYR A 1140 -16.83 -13.54 24.56
CA TYR A 1140 -16.24 -12.45 25.36
C TYR A 1140 -15.16 -11.70 24.58
N LEU A 1141 -14.35 -12.42 23.79
CA LEU A 1141 -13.34 -11.81 22.92
C LEU A 1141 -13.97 -10.85 21.89
N LYS A 1142 -15.21 -11.08 21.45
CA LYS A 1142 -15.94 -10.21 20.51
C LYS A 1142 -16.66 -9.04 21.18
N ASN A 1143 -16.79 -9.04 22.51
CA ASN A 1143 -17.65 -8.13 23.27
C ASN A 1143 -16.95 -7.72 24.59
N ASP A 1144 -15.77 -7.12 24.48
CA ASP A 1144 -15.05 -6.53 25.62
C ASP A 1144 -15.81 -5.29 26.14
N PRO A 1145 -16.31 -5.28 27.40
CA PRO A 1145 -17.10 -4.17 27.94
C PRO A 1145 -16.33 -2.83 28.03
N PHE A 1146 -15.00 -2.85 27.91
CA PHE A 1146 -14.16 -1.64 27.94
C PHE A 1146 -13.65 -1.22 26.55
N TYR A 1147 -14.13 -1.85 25.48
CA TYR A 1147 -13.75 -1.54 24.09
C TYR A 1147 -14.98 -1.46 23.19
N SER A 1148 -15.17 -0.31 22.53
CA SER A 1148 -16.39 -0.11 21.74
C SER A 1148 -16.38 -0.94 20.46
N LYS A 1149 -17.53 -1.58 20.20
CA LYS A 1149 -17.85 -2.33 18.97
C LYS A 1149 -17.68 -1.53 17.65
N HIS A 1150 -17.57 -0.20 17.76
CA HIS A 1150 -17.37 0.72 16.64
C HIS A 1150 -15.90 0.75 16.17
N PHE A 1151 -14.95 0.27 16.97
CA PHE A 1151 -13.59 -0.02 16.52
C PHE A 1151 -13.47 -1.43 15.91
N THR A 1152 -12.43 -1.65 15.09
CA THR A 1152 -12.09 -3.00 14.61
C THR A 1152 -11.35 -3.83 15.67
N LEU A 1153 -11.33 -5.15 15.46
CA LEU A 1153 -10.53 -6.15 16.17
C LEU A 1153 -9.35 -6.67 15.33
N GLU A 1154 -9.13 -6.13 14.13
CA GLU A 1154 -8.13 -6.64 13.18
C GLU A 1154 -6.80 -5.88 13.25
N HIS A 1155 -6.81 -4.66 13.79
CA HIS A 1155 -5.70 -3.68 13.70
C HIS A 1155 -5.44 -3.00 15.07
N ARG A 1156 -4.98 -1.74 15.09
CA ARG A 1156 -4.54 -1.08 16.33
C ARG A 1156 -5.74 -0.69 17.21
N PRO A 1157 -5.72 -1.00 18.53
CA PRO A 1157 -6.76 -0.55 19.45
C PRO A 1157 -6.97 0.96 19.41
N PHE A 1158 -8.24 1.38 19.42
CA PHE A 1158 -8.67 2.78 19.49
C PHE A 1158 -8.19 3.70 18.35
N PHE A 1159 -7.93 3.15 17.16
CA PHE A 1159 -7.54 3.92 15.97
C PHE A 1159 -8.49 3.69 14.80
N ASP A 1160 -8.69 2.42 14.45
CA ASP A 1160 -9.42 1.96 13.27
C ASP A 1160 -10.89 1.64 13.59
N LEU A 1161 -11.80 2.21 12.81
CA LEU A 1161 -13.25 2.10 12.91
C LEU A 1161 -13.80 1.00 12.01
N ARG A 1162 -14.80 0.29 12.52
CA ARG A 1162 -15.47 -0.82 11.83
C ARG A 1162 -16.45 -0.30 10.78
N ASP A 1163 -16.37 -0.80 9.55
CA ASP A 1163 -17.46 -0.64 8.57
C ASP A 1163 -18.69 -1.45 9.04
N LEU A 1164 -19.80 -0.74 9.25
CA LEU A 1164 -21.07 -1.29 9.71
C LEU A 1164 -22.05 -1.59 8.57
N LEU A 1165 -21.68 -1.33 7.31
CA LEU A 1165 -22.44 -1.73 6.13
C LEU A 1165 -22.21 -3.22 5.75
N ILE A 1166 -21.13 -3.84 6.22
CA ILE A 1166 -20.69 -5.18 5.79
C ILE A 1166 -20.78 -6.22 6.93
N VAL A 1167 -21.99 -6.43 7.49
CA VAL A 1167 -22.31 -7.67 8.24
C VAL A 1167 -23.75 -8.12 7.95
N PRO A 1168 -24.00 -9.38 7.54
CA PRO A 1168 -25.35 -9.92 7.38
C PRO A 1168 -26.05 -10.20 8.72
N ASP A 1169 -27.38 -10.21 8.71
CA ASP A 1169 -28.28 -10.22 9.88
C ASP A 1169 -28.35 -11.58 10.61
N VAL A 1170 -27.25 -12.03 11.24
CA VAL A 1170 -27.12 -13.37 11.85
C VAL A 1170 -26.36 -13.39 13.20
N ALA A 1171 -26.62 -12.43 14.11
CA ALA A 1171 -26.06 -12.51 15.49
C ALA A 1171 -26.81 -11.68 16.58
N ARG A 1172 -28.17 -11.73 16.65
CA ARG A 1172 -28.92 -11.16 17.78
C ARG A 1172 -29.93 -12.14 18.39
N ARG A 1173 -29.41 -13.16 19.08
CA ARG A 1173 -30.17 -14.09 19.95
C ARG A 1173 -29.47 -14.41 21.28
N SER A 1174 -28.75 -13.45 21.84
CA SER A 1174 -28.36 -13.44 23.26
C SER A 1174 -29.38 -12.63 24.07
N THR A 1175 -30.25 -13.33 24.79
CA THR A 1175 -31.02 -12.74 25.90
C THR A 1175 -30.04 -12.21 26.96
N PRO A 1176 -30.32 -11.11 27.67
CA PRO A 1176 -29.53 -10.76 28.86
C PRO A 1176 -29.51 -11.95 29.83
N MET A 1177 -28.36 -12.55 30.04
CA MET A 1177 -28.24 -13.75 30.87
C MET A 1177 -28.23 -13.31 32.33
N THR A 1178 -29.40 -13.39 32.98
CA THR A 1178 -29.59 -12.93 34.35
C THR A 1178 -28.67 -13.68 35.30
N LEU A 1179 -27.85 -12.94 36.05
CA LEU A 1179 -26.92 -13.48 37.04
C LEU A 1179 -27.67 -14.28 38.11
N ASN A 1180 -27.54 -15.60 38.05
CA ASN A 1180 -27.89 -16.54 39.11
C ASN A 1180 -26.91 -17.72 39.02
N PRO A 1181 -25.88 -17.81 39.88
CA PRO A 1181 -24.99 -18.96 39.88
C PRO A 1181 -25.75 -20.20 40.36
N PRO A 1182 -25.55 -21.38 39.75
CA PRO A 1182 -26.11 -22.62 40.26
C PRO A 1182 -25.40 -22.99 41.58
N LEU A 1183 -26.06 -22.75 42.71
CA LEU A 1183 -25.62 -23.22 44.02
C LEU A 1183 -25.65 -24.75 44.06
N ALA A 1184 -24.51 -25.37 43.75
CA ALA A 1184 -24.29 -26.80 43.91
C ALA A 1184 -24.19 -27.15 45.41
N HIS A 1185 -25.33 -27.46 46.01
CA HIS A 1185 -25.37 -28.11 47.32
C HIS A 1185 -24.74 -29.51 47.22
N MET A 1186 -23.46 -29.61 47.54
CA MET A 1186 -22.85 -30.88 47.94
C MET A 1186 -23.27 -31.19 49.38
N ASP A 1187 -24.44 -31.82 49.54
CA ASP A 1187 -24.76 -32.52 50.78
C ASP A 1187 -23.79 -33.72 50.96
N ALA A 1188 -23.29 -33.91 52.18
CA ALA A 1188 -22.36 -34.98 52.51
C ALA A 1188 -23.08 -36.15 53.20
N ALA A 1189 -23.27 -37.25 52.48
CA ALA A 1189 -23.62 -38.57 53.03
C ALA A 1189 -23.27 -39.70 52.03
N ASP A 1190 -22.78 -40.81 52.59
CA ASP A 1190 -22.42 -42.11 51.97
C ASP A 1190 -21.40 -42.12 50.81
#